data_AF-A0AAX0YYD3-F1
#
_entry.id   AF-A0AAX0YYD3-F1
#
_cell.length_a   1.000
_cell.length_b   1.000
_cell.length_c   1.000
_cell.angle_alpha   90.00
_cell.angle_beta   90.00
_cell.angle_gamma   90.00
#
_symmetry.space_group_name_H-M   'P 1'
#
loop_
_entity.id
_entity.type
_entity.pdbx_description
1 polymer ?
#
loop_
_entity_poly.entity_id
_entity_poly.type
_entity_poly.pdbx_seq_one_letter_code
_entity_poly.pdbx_strand_id
1 'polypeptide(L)'
;MLSSSLYASGTSQVVNVIPFVPGETEVQNGDIVSYNNECFIAKNKPGIWETPTTNSWFWDVTECPGEPGPEVTELSILAPTAGQLLTVNQAVVIEARIDGQLASKVEFWVNNTKLAQKAIDQNTTLYSQTWTPSDAGNAAINVFVFDSNDQKIEQQSVSVTVEAEGNTDFTAPVVNFIAPVNGATVNETETVSISVNASDVDNDLTSVIIKANNQQICTFDAITGDAFTCDWQPAQAGSVTLNAIATDAQALSSTTRLNITVTAQTVEPPPVTPPGGLCADFNIYPDWTRDGHAGGGDIMVHKNIAYSAVYWTQSVPGSDASWSLHLNCDGTDPGTAPLLSLPNPMDPVRLEVAGWPNTFVVASPSTTTPETVTIATSNSADLADIDKLTIAFVSVIEQANQAGTSSIIISSDVLDQATRDKGLALGAIEVKQALTNAVDITGSQIDITAINALSNDVKGWTQAHNLIVSTVAPQATFGWTLSIGEFAFDTHSGRQSVWNAASNYTAGFLDTLELYKAGSATKADFIAFTKSSATAALSADQWHNALEYVKQVTDYVKTPAMLANIPTAQAANYFMGNTTREQQIRKAAYSNVFAILFDENNTDLTGKIEAYQGAKVPLYYVGTELEKGSLTRIDALNRELANAATVMDNEAFLYETPQSQWVPSTVYKWNDFLDGLNAMHNIGVAGNKFWLLNDDVDDATNIMYAKVAIAAFLAQSMQETIRYNACDENNWSEVKYGAPTDYPMSASCGQLGQKYADYGFNPASGLDYAYSCPRDNKMEVSALTHASWYGAPAPVFAAPDAVLEERGLLVNGSVGRWTNSGHCNVVPDKVDTSKQVWERDECKTYVGQKAGTFLWDGSSQESVEGCGWWGRGVIQTTGRQNFGTLNHYLGRSHVDPATIGQTIDGVTVEAPPTNPLYADLDFCSNPGLICSSEENKEIKWIAGLFYWVTSVQAYSNDGGPYEGWNYYNELKRYVDSGLKGTEFIDDVSGIVNRGCPDSSCSTGAVHNVKERQDNFKLVLEKLGLNPQ
;
A
#
# COMPACT_ATOMS: atom_id res chain seq x y z
N MET A 1 24.72 -48.05 -11.49
CA MET A 1 26.15 -48.41 -11.52
C MET A 1 26.93 -47.22 -12.08
N LEU A 2 28.23 -47.18 -11.81
CA LEU A 2 29.24 -46.11 -12.00
C LEU A 2 29.46 -45.53 -13.43
N SER A 3 30.11 -44.34 -13.46
CA SER A 3 31.23 -43.86 -14.35
C SER A 3 30.99 -43.60 -15.86
N SER A 4 31.70 -42.68 -16.57
CA SER A 4 32.66 -41.58 -16.21
C SER A 4 32.94 -40.63 -17.43
N SER A 5 33.75 -39.58 -17.26
CA SER A 5 34.10 -38.49 -18.21
C SER A 5 35.53 -38.56 -18.81
N LEU A 6 35.86 -37.80 -19.88
CA LEU A 6 37.10 -36.97 -20.06
C LEU A 6 37.17 -36.12 -21.38
N TYR A 7 38.14 -35.18 -21.47
CA TYR A 7 38.37 -34.13 -22.51
C TYR A 7 39.78 -34.21 -23.19
N ALA A 8 40.00 -33.48 -24.32
CA ALA A 8 41.33 -33.11 -24.86
C ALA A 8 41.29 -31.86 -25.82
N SER A 9 42.42 -31.18 -26.09
CA SER A 9 42.54 -29.85 -26.76
C SER A 9 43.57 -29.77 -27.92
N GLY A 10 43.73 -28.59 -28.57
CA GLY A 10 44.67 -28.32 -29.69
C GLY A 10 45.13 -26.84 -29.85
N THR A 11 46.15 -26.58 -30.68
CA THR A 11 47.04 -25.38 -30.69
C THR A 11 46.98 -24.47 -31.95
N SER A 12 47.55 -23.25 -31.92
CA SER A 12 47.53 -22.23 -33.01
C SER A 12 48.91 -21.79 -33.56
N GLN A 13 48.95 -21.06 -34.69
CA GLN A 13 50.14 -20.51 -35.39
C GLN A 13 50.19 -18.96 -35.38
N VAL A 14 51.36 -18.37 -35.70
CA VAL A 14 51.64 -16.91 -35.68
C VAL A 14 51.69 -16.32 -37.10
N VAL A 15 51.18 -15.09 -37.27
CA VAL A 15 51.12 -14.32 -38.54
C VAL A 15 51.97 -13.03 -38.40
N ASN A 16 52.58 -12.54 -39.48
CA ASN A 16 53.57 -11.45 -39.46
C ASN A 16 53.05 -10.15 -40.11
N VAL A 17 53.49 -8.97 -39.65
CA VAL A 17 52.96 -7.64 -40.07
C VAL A 17 53.93 -6.89 -40.99
N ILE A 18 53.42 -6.22 -42.03
CA ILE A 18 54.22 -5.50 -43.05
C ILE A 18 54.05 -3.97 -42.93
N PRO A 19 55.10 -3.14 -42.79
CA PRO A 19 54.96 -1.69 -42.84
C PRO A 19 54.49 -1.19 -44.23
N PHE A 20 53.43 -0.38 -44.28
CA PHE A 20 52.91 0.19 -45.52
C PHE A 20 53.58 1.54 -45.85
N VAL A 21 54.14 1.65 -47.06
CA VAL A 21 54.76 2.86 -47.61
C VAL A 21 54.01 3.25 -48.89
N PRO A 22 53.34 4.42 -48.94
CA PRO A 22 52.55 4.84 -50.09
C PRO A 22 53.43 4.97 -51.34
N GLY A 23 53.05 4.24 -52.39
CA GLY A 23 53.75 4.18 -53.67
C GLY A 23 54.82 3.10 -53.79
N GLU A 24 55.08 2.34 -52.72
CA GLU A 24 56.15 1.32 -52.69
C GLU A 24 55.69 -0.05 -52.18
N THR A 25 54.81 -0.12 -51.17
CA THR A 25 54.36 -1.41 -50.60
C THR A 25 53.26 -2.04 -51.46
N GLU A 26 53.55 -3.18 -52.07
CA GLU A 26 52.59 -4.01 -52.81
C GLU A 26 52.11 -5.17 -51.92
N VAL A 27 50.80 -5.36 -51.78
CA VAL A 27 50.18 -6.29 -50.81
C VAL A 27 49.14 -7.20 -51.47
N GLN A 28 48.85 -8.35 -50.84
CA GLN A 28 47.79 -9.27 -51.25
C GLN A 28 46.70 -9.39 -50.17
N ASN A 29 45.51 -9.85 -50.58
CA ASN A 29 44.39 -10.01 -49.64
C ASN A 29 44.75 -10.98 -48.51
N GLY A 30 44.54 -10.53 -47.27
CA GLY A 30 44.92 -11.27 -46.06
C GLY A 30 46.25 -10.83 -45.45
N ASP A 31 47.07 -10.06 -46.15
CA ASP A 31 48.29 -9.47 -45.56
C ASP A 31 47.88 -8.40 -44.53
N ILE A 32 48.46 -8.48 -43.33
CA ILE A 32 48.30 -7.45 -42.29
C ILE A 32 49.42 -6.43 -42.46
N VAL A 33 49.07 -5.17 -42.62
CA VAL A 33 50.01 -4.06 -42.73
C VAL A 33 49.86 -3.04 -41.61
N SER A 34 50.95 -2.41 -41.20
CA SER A 34 50.94 -1.28 -40.27
C SER A 34 51.06 0.06 -41.02
N TYR A 35 50.20 1.01 -40.69
CA TYR A 35 50.21 2.36 -41.23
C TYR A 35 49.67 3.35 -40.20
N ASN A 36 50.35 4.47 -39.97
CA ASN A 36 50.00 5.46 -38.93
C ASN A 36 49.73 4.86 -37.53
N ASN A 37 50.54 3.87 -37.12
CA ASN A 37 50.43 3.13 -35.85
C ASN A 37 49.16 2.27 -35.66
N GLU A 38 48.33 2.09 -36.69
CA GLU A 38 47.23 1.11 -36.72
C GLU A 38 47.58 -0.05 -37.66
N CYS A 39 47.02 -1.23 -37.42
CA CYS A 39 47.12 -2.36 -38.35
C CYS A 39 45.85 -2.56 -39.16
N PHE A 40 46.03 -2.95 -40.42
CA PHE A 40 44.97 -3.17 -41.38
C PHE A 40 45.21 -4.45 -42.15
N ILE A 41 44.17 -5.28 -42.32
CA ILE A 41 44.22 -6.43 -43.20
C ILE A 41 43.76 -6.04 -44.60
N ALA A 42 44.57 -6.35 -45.61
CA ALA A 42 44.29 -6.06 -47.00
C ALA A 42 43.11 -6.89 -47.55
N LYS A 43 42.23 -6.24 -48.31
CA LYS A 43 41.16 -6.89 -49.08
C LYS A 43 41.00 -6.24 -50.46
N ASN A 44 40.33 -6.95 -51.38
CA ASN A 44 40.00 -6.47 -52.72
C ASN A 44 41.19 -6.00 -53.60
N LYS A 45 42.41 -6.47 -53.30
CA LYS A 45 43.70 -6.17 -53.95
C LYS A 45 44.01 -4.67 -54.01
N PRO A 46 44.47 -4.07 -52.89
CA PRO A 46 44.92 -2.69 -52.85
C PRO A 46 46.07 -2.47 -53.86
N GLY A 47 46.07 -1.32 -54.52
CA GLY A 47 47.24 -0.86 -55.27
C GLY A 47 48.26 -0.20 -54.32
N ILE A 48 49.45 0.08 -54.86
CA ILE A 48 50.56 0.65 -54.06
C ILE A 48 50.27 2.05 -53.51
N TRP A 49 49.31 2.80 -54.06
CA TRP A 49 48.94 4.15 -53.60
C TRP A 49 47.69 4.19 -52.73
N GLU A 50 46.97 3.07 -52.63
CA GLU A 50 45.70 2.93 -51.95
C GLU A 50 45.94 2.76 -50.45
N THR A 51 46.36 3.84 -49.77
CA THR A 51 46.74 3.83 -48.36
C THR A 51 45.69 3.22 -47.43
N PRO A 52 46.12 2.44 -46.41
CA PRO A 52 45.24 1.95 -45.35
C PRO A 52 44.51 3.08 -44.61
N THR A 53 43.20 2.96 -44.49
CA THR A 53 42.34 3.87 -43.71
C THR A 53 41.16 3.09 -43.14
N THR A 54 40.60 3.60 -42.04
CA THR A 54 39.33 3.11 -41.49
C THR A 54 38.20 3.23 -42.53
N ASN A 55 37.27 2.26 -42.54
CA ASN A 55 36.12 2.19 -43.47
C ASN A 55 36.45 2.22 -44.98
N SER A 56 37.56 1.59 -45.40
CA SER A 56 37.93 1.48 -46.82
C SER A 56 37.35 0.23 -47.50
N TRP A 57 37.11 0.31 -48.81
CA TRP A 57 36.81 -0.87 -49.63
C TRP A 57 38.00 -1.86 -49.69
N PHE A 58 39.23 -1.36 -49.51
CA PHE A 58 40.47 -2.12 -49.66
C PHE A 58 41.08 -2.61 -48.33
N TRP A 59 40.58 -2.15 -47.18
CA TRP A 59 41.22 -2.39 -45.88
C TRP A 59 40.18 -2.58 -44.76
N ASP A 60 40.42 -3.54 -43.87
CA ASP A 60 39.74 -3.63 -42.57
C ASP A 60 40.75 -3.43 -41.44
N VAL A 61 40.36 -2.76 -40.36
CA VAL A 61 41.22 -2.58 -39.17
C VAL A 61 41.40 -3.92 -38.46
N THR A 62 42.59 -4.20 -37.95
CA THR A 62 42.89 -5.40 -37.17
C THR A 62 43.96 -5.11 -36.10
N GLU A 63 44.05 -5.95 -35.08
CA GLU A 63 45.12 -5.85 -34.07
C GLU A 63 46.46 -6.28 -34.69
N CYS A 64 47.56 -5.64 -34.29
CA CYS A 64 48.90 -6.00 -34.78
C CYS A 64 49.45 -7.25 -34.04
N PRO A 65 49.61 -8.42 -34.68
CA PRO A 65 50.23 -9.58 -34.04
C PRO A 65 51.76 -9.40 -33.86
N GLY A 66 52.15 -8.92 -32.67
CA GLY A 66 53.37 -9.29 -31.96
C GLY A 66 54.74 -9.01 -32.60
N GLU A 67 55.34 -7.86 -32.23
CA GLU A 67 56.77 -7.78 -31.90
C GLU A 67 56.96 -6.93 -30.63
N PRO A 68 58.12 -7.02 -29.94
CA PRO A 68 58.29 -6.47 -28.61
C PRO A 68 58.17 -4.95 -28.58
N GLY A 69 57.62 -4.41 -27.49
CA GLY A 69 57.77 -2.99 -27.17
C GLY A 69 59.25 -2.59 -27.00
N PRO A 70 59.55 -1.29 -26.82
CA PRO A 70 60.86 -0.86 -26.33
C PRO A 70 61.21 -1.60 -25.04
N GLU A 71 62.49 -1.63 -24.63
CA GLU A 71 62.89 -2.16 -23.31
C GLU A 71 62.27 -1.31 -22.19
N VAL A 72 61.00 -1.58 -21.91
CA VAL A 72 60.25 -1.04 -20.80
C VAL A 72 60.84 -1.60 -19.52
N THR A 73 61.11 -0.72 -18.58
CA THR A 73 61.37 -1.15 -17.22
C THR A 73 60.02 -1.45 -16.60
N GLU A 74 59.71 -2.71 -16.33
CA GLU A 74 58.51 -3.07 -15.59
C GLU A 74 58.76 -2.89 -14.08
N LEU A 75 57.89 -2.16 -13.40
CA LEU A 75 57.88 -2.01 -11.95
C LEU A 75 56.58 -2.60 -11.39
N SER A 76 56.69 -3.51 -10.42
CA SER A 76 55.54 -3.99 -9.64
C SER A 76 55.87 -4.05 -8.15
N ILE A 77 55.18 -3.27 -7.32
CA ILE A 77 55.19 -3.40 -5.86
C ILE A 77 54.45 -4.70 -5.51
N LEU A 78 55.18 -5.64 -4.91
CA LEU A 78 54.68 -6.95 -4.49
C LEU A 78 54.13 -6.92 -3.06
N ALA A 79 54.73 -6.10 -2.21
CA ALA A 79 54.28 -5.86 -0.84
C ALA A 79 54.64 -4.43 -0.39
N PRO A 80 53.85 -3.79 0.49
CA PRO A 80 52.48 -4.16 0.82
C PRO A 80 51.52 -3.96 -0.38
N THR A 81 50.34 -4.59 -0.34
CA THR A 81 49.32 -4.49 -1.41
C THR A 81 48.35 -3.32 -1.18
N ALA A 82 47.61 -2.92 -2.21
CA ALA A 82 46.66 -1.81 -2.12
C ALA A 82 45.55 -2.11 -1.10
N GLY A 83 45.31 -1.16 -0.19
CA GLY A 83 44.35 -1.29 0.90
C GLY A 83 44.85 -2.15 2.07
N GLN A 84 46.09 -2.63 2.06
CA GLN A 84 46.63 -3.43 3.17
C GLN A 84 46.68 -2.62 4.48
N LEU A 85 46.21 -3.24 5.56
CA LEU A 85 46.33 -2.73 6.93
C LEU A 85 47.73 -3.02 7.48
N LEU A 86 48.32 -2.05 8.15
CA LEU A 86 49.66 -2.07 8.74
C LEU A 86 49.60 -1.48 10.15
N THR A 87 50.56 -1.79 11.02
CA THR A 87 50.53 -1.33 12.42
C THR A 87 51.67 -0.37 12.72
N VAL A 88 51.39 0.71 13.46
CA VAL A 88 52.40 1.65 14.01
C VAL A 88 53.47 0.88 14.78
N ASN A 89 54.73 1.34 14.67
CA ASN A 89 55.94 0.73 15.23
C ASN A 89 56.34 -0.66 14.69
N GLN A 90 55.49 -1.34 13.90
CA GLN A 90 55.88 -2.61 13.26
C GLN A 90 56.68 -2.39 11.97
N ALA A 91 57.69 -3.23 11.75
CA ALA A 91 58.56 -3.14 10.57
C ALA A 91 57.92 -3.82 9.34
N VAL A 92 57.50 -3.01 8.38
CA VAL A 92 56.90 -3.43 7.10
C VAL A 92 57.98 -3.47 6.04
N VAL A 93 58.04 -4.55 5.26
CA VAL A 93 58.96 -4.65 4.11
C VAL A 93 58.21 -4.24 2.84
N ILE A 94 58.61 -3.12 2.25
CA ILE A 94 58.21 -2.74 0.91
C ILE A 94 59.06 -3.55 -0.06
N GLU A 95 58.46 -4.43 -0.85
CA GLU A 95 59.15 -5.23 -1.86
C GLU A 95 58.62 -4.87 -3.25
N ALA A 96 59.53 -4.57 -4.17
CA ALA A 96 59.24 -4.26 -5.56
C ALA A 96 60.05 -5.16 -6.49
N ARG A 97 59.37 -5.72 -7.49
CA ARG A 97 60.03 -6.31 -8.65
C ARG A 97 60.32 -5.22 -9.67
N ILE A 98 61.53 -5.23 -10.21
CA ILE A 98 61.96 -4.36 -11.30
C ILE A 98 62.64 -5.25 -12.34
N ASP A 99 62.15 -5.21 -13.58
CA ASP A 99 62.74 -5.92 -14.72
C ASP A 99 62.98 -4.92 -15.86
N GLY A 100 64.07 -5.06 -16.63
CA GLY A 100 64.45 -4.14 -17.71
C GLY A 100 65.85 -3.52 -17.59
N GLN A 101 66.56 -3.45 -18.72
CA GLN A 101 67.99 -3.10 -18.77
C GLN A 101 68.30 -1.59 -18.67
N LEU A 102 67.29 -0.72 -18.76
CA LEU A 102 67.48 0.74 -18.64
C LEU A 102 67.51 1.22 -17.18
N ALA A 103 67.09 0.38 -16.24
CA ALA A 103 66.98 0.71 -14.83
C ALA A 103 68.35 0.77 -14.14
N SER A 104 68.74 1.94 -13.63
CA SER A 104 70.02 2.14 -12.91
C SER A 104 69.84 2.38 -11.41
N LYS A 105 68.68 2.88 -10.98
CA LYS A 105 68.43 3.31 -9.60
C LYS A 105 66.95 3.17 -9.24
N VAL A 106 66.65 2.65 -8.05
CA VAL A 106 65.32 2.66 -7.42
C VAL A 106 65.31 3.54 -6.18
N GLU A 107 64.21 4.24 -5.95
CA GLU A 107 63.94 5.01 -4.74
C GLU A 107 62.62 4.60 -4.10
N PHE A 108 62.63 4.43 -2.78
CA PHE A 108 61.46 4.06 -1.97
C PHE A 108 61.03 5.25 -1.13
N TRP A 109 59.75 5.60 -1.19
CA TRP A 109 59.16 6.77 -0.54
C TRP A 109 57.85 6.40 0.16
N VAL A 110 57.52 7.13 1.22
CA VAL A 110 56.21 7.09 1.89
C VAL A 110 55.70 8.51 2.01
N ASN A 111 54.48 8.75 1.52
CA ASN A 111 53.93 10.09 1.33
C ASN A 111 54.96 10.97 0.60
N ASN A 112 55.43 12.03 1.24
CA ASN A 112 56.45 12.94 0.69
C ASN A 112 57.87 12.73 1.27
N THR A 113 58.12 11.60 1.95
CA THR A 113 59.39 11.30 2.64
C THR A 113 60.13 10.14 1.96
N LYS A 114 61.37 10.40 1.52
CA LYS A 114 62.26 9.37 0.95
C LYS A 114 62.80 8.47 2.06
N LEU A 115 62.56 7.17 1.96
CA LEU A 115 63.08 6.17 2.89
C LEU A 115 64.48 5.71 2.49
N ALA A 116 64.68 5.38 1.20
CA ALA A 116 65.93 4.84 0.71
C ALA A 116 66.10 5.03 -0.81
N GLN A 117 67.33 4.83 -1.26
CA GLN A 117 67.73 4.75 -2.65
C GLN A 117 68.71 3.59 -2.81
N LYS A 118 68.58 2.79 -3.87
CA LYS A 118 69.46 1.65 -4.17
C LYS A 118 69.85 1.69 -5.65
N ALA A 119 71.10 1.35 -5.94
CA ALA A 119 71.53 1.07 -7.30
C ALA A 119 70.94 -0.28 -7.76
N ILE A 120 70.63 -0.38 -9.04
CA ILE A 120 70.07 -1.59 -9.65
C ILE A 120 71.20 -2.42 -10.26
N ASP A 121 71.21 -3.73 -9.95
CA ASP A 121 72.04 -4.75 -10.59
C ASP A 121 71.13 -5.55 -11.52
N GLN A 122 71.49 -5.68 -12.80
CA GLN A 122 70.66 -6.36 -13.80
C GLN A 122 70.50 -7.88 -13.55
N ASN A 123 71.26 -8.47 -12.63
CA ASN A 123 71.06 -9.85 -12.19
C ASN A 123 70.08 -9.96 -10.99
N THR A 124 69.60 -8.83 -10.46
CA THR A 124 68.68 -8.77 -9.32
C THR A 124 67.39 -8.07 -9.75
N THR A 125 66.28 -8.79 -9.78
CA THR A 125 64.96 -8.24 -10.14
C THR A 125 64.08 -7.94 -8.93
N LEU A 126 64.51 -8.24 -7.70
CA LEU A 126 63.75 -7.98 -6.46
C LEU A 126 64.50 -6.99 -5.56
N TYR A 127 63.83 -5.89 -5.23
CA TYR A 127 64.36 -4.82 -4.38
C TYR A 127 63.41 -4.60 -3.20
N SER A 128 63.94 -4.72 -1.99
CA SER A 128 63.16 -4.52 -0.77
C SER A 128 63.69 -3.35 0.07
N GLN A 129 62.80 -2.68 0.80
CA GLN A 129 63.14 -1.64 1.76
C GLN A 129 62.20 -1.72 2.97
N THR A 130 62.76 -1.78 4.18
CA THR A 130 61.97 -1.73 5.41
C THR A 130 61.52 -0.30 5.72
N TRP A 131 60.26 -0.18 6.13
CA TRP A 131 59.63 1.02 6.68
C TRP A 131 59.00 0.67 8.02
N THR A 132 59.08 1.59 8.99
CA THR A 132 58.36 1.47 10.25
C THR A 132 57.51 2.74 10.40
N PRO A 133 56.17 2.68 10.29
CA PRO A 133 55.32 3.84 10.51
C PRO A 133 55.37 4.29 11.97
N SER A 134 55.45 5.61 12.18
CA SER A 134 55.42 6.25 13.50
C SER A 134 54.02 6.71 13.92
N ASP A 135 53.10 6.86 12.96
CA ASP A 135 51.80 7.52 13.13
C ASP A 135 50.71 6.74 12.39
N ALA A 136 49.49 6.73 12.94
CA ALA A 136 48.33 6.08 12.34
C ALA A 136 47.65 6.99 11.29
N GLY A 137 47.01 6.38 10.29
CA GLY A 137 46.34 7.01 9.16
C GLY A 137 46.74 6.43 7.80
N ASN A 138 46.18 6.97 6.73
CA ASN A 138 46.47 6.51 5.37
C ASN A 138 47.87 6.97 4.92
N ALA A 139 48.62 6.07 4.30
CA ALA A 139 49.94 6.35 3.74
C ALA A 139 50.05 5.83 2.30
N ALA A 140 50.65 6.63 1.41
CA ALA A 140 50.94 6.25 0.04
C ALA A 140 52.42 5.86 -0.10
N ILE A 141 52.70 4.57 -0.28
CA ILE A 141 54.04 4.07 -0.59
C ILE A 141 54.27 4.26 -2.09
N ASN A 142 55.33 4.99 -2.44
CA ASN A 142 55.71 5.26 -3.82
C ASN A 142 57.08 4.64 -4.10
N VAL A 143 57.20 3.92 -5.22
CA VAL A 143 58.48 3.41 -5.73
C VAL A 143 58.74 4.07 -7.07
N PHE A 144 59.93 4.64 -7.23
CA PHE A 144 60.36 5.36 -8.44
C PHE A 144 61.62 4.71 -9.00
N VAL A 145 61.65 4.45 -10.31
CA VAL A 145 62.82 3.89 -11.01
C VAL A 145 63.38 4.91 -11.99
N PHE A 146 64.70 4.97 -12.07
CA PHE A 146 65.46 5.96 -12.84
C PHE A 146 66.54 5.30 -13.69
N ASP A 147 66.86 5.93 -14.81
CA ASP A 147 67.97 5.55 -15.69
C ASP A 147 69.33 6.05 -15.19
N SER A 148 70.39 5.80 -15.97
CA SER A 148 71.76 6.24 -15.67
C SER A 148 71.98 7.77 -15.79
N ASN A 149 70.99 8.52 -16.27
CA ASN A 149 71.03 9.99 -16.40
C ASN A 149 70.22 10.68 -15.27
N ASP A 150 69.82 9.93 -14.23
CA ASP A 150 68.89 10.36 -13.17
C ASP A 150 67.50 10.78 -13.69
N GLN A 151 67.11 10.39 -14.91
CA GLN A 151 65.74 10.58 -15.42
C GLN A 151 64.82 9.49 -14.87
N LYS A 152 63.66 9.86 -14.32
CA LYS A 152 62.65 8.89 -13.87
C LYS A 152 62.02 8.21 -15.09
N ILE A 153 62.10 6.88 -15.12
CA ILE A 153 61.60 6.05 -16.22
C ILE A 153 60.36 5.25 -15.83
N GLU A 154 60.15 4.94 -14.55
CA GLU A 154 58.91 4.34 -14.06
C GLU A 154 58.52 4.81 -12.64
N GLN A 155 57.24 4.64 -12.31
CA GLN A 155 56.69 4.85 -10.97
C GLN A 155 55.47 3.98 -10.67
N GLN A 156 55.35 3.53 -9.43
CA GLN A 156 54.12 2.95 -8.92
C GLN A 156 53.83 3.43 -7.50
N SER A 157 52.56 3.54 -7.17
CA SER A 157 52.08 3.93 -5.85
C SER A 157 51.09 2.90 -5.31
N VAL A 158 51.16 2.63 -4.02
CA VAL A 158 50.23 1.76 -3.29
C VAL A 158 49.77 2.47 -2.02
N SER A 159 48.46 2.63 -1.87
CA SER A 159 47.85 3.19 -0.66
C SER A 159 47.64 2.09 0.37
N VAL A 160 48.06 2.34 1.60
CA VAL A 160 47.93 1.45 2.76
C VAL A 160 47.38 2.23 3.95
N THR A 161 46.74 1.55 4.88
CA THR A 161 46.18 2.17 6.09
C THR A 161 46.99 1.70 7.29
N VAL A 162 47.54 2.65 8.06
CA VAL A 162 48.29 2.36 9.28
C VAL A 162 47.40 2.54 10.50
N GLU A 163 47.32 1.54 11.34
CA GLU A 163 46.55 1.54 12.59
C GLU A 163 47.45 1.61 13.81
N ALA A 164 46.93 2.16 14.91
CA ALA A 164 47.69 2.29 16.15
C ALA A 164 48.09 0.91 16.72
N GLU A 165 49.22 0.87 17.42
CA GLU A 165 49.77 -0.37 17.99
C GLU A 165 48.86 -0.90 19.11
N GLY A 166 48.01 -1.88 18.78
CA GLY A 166 46.98 -2.40 19.68
C GLY A 166 45.71 -2.97 19.01
N ASN A 167 45.56 -2.89 17.68
CA ASN A 167 44.44 -3.54 16.98
C ASN A 167 44.81 -5.00 16.61
N THR A 168 44.47 -5.94 17.47
CA THR A 168 44.22 -7.33 17.06
C THR A 168 42.84 -7.37 16.42
N ASP A 169 42.67 -8.05 15.28
CA ASP A 169 41.41 -8.11 14.50
C ASP A 169 40.15 -8.34 15.37
N PHE A 170 39.52 -7.25 15.84
CA PHE A 170 38.26 -7.31 16.57
C PHE A 170 37.18 -7.78 15.60
N THR A 171 36.61 -8.95 15.88
CA THR A 171 35.76 -9.65 14.93
C THR A 171 34.33 -9.62 15.44
N ALA A 172 33.53 -8.66 14.93
CA ALA A 172 32.16 -8.46 15.40
C ALA A 172 31.38 -9.77 15.66
N PRO A 173 30.67 -9.89 16.79
CA PRO A 173 30.14 -11.16 17.27
C PRO A 173 29.11 -11.72 16.29
N VAL A 174 28.84 -13.03 16.35
CA VAL A 174 27.77 -13.67 15.57
C VAL A 174 26.58 -13.95 16.50
N VAL A 175 25.36 -13.58 16.08
CA VAL A 175 24.11 -13.89 16.82
C VAL A 175 23.08 -14.62 15.94
N ASN A 176 22.43 -15.64 16.48
CA ASN A 176 21.38 -16.42 15.82
C ASN A 176 20.26 -16.81 16.80
N PHE A 177 19.00 -16.79 16.34
CA PHE A 177 17.89 -17.36 17.12
C PHE A 177 17.96 -18.89 17.13
N ILE A 178 17.79 -19.47 18.32
CA ILE A 178 17.50 -20.89 18.54
C ILE A 178 15.97 -21.09 18.61
N ALA A 179 15.28 -20.19 19.32
CA ALA A 179 13.83 -20.16 19.45
C ALA A 179 13.31 -18.73 19.69
N PRO A 180 12.07 -18.38 19.27
CA PRO A 180 11.20 -19.17 18.40
C PRO A 180 11.77 -19.30 16.97
N VAL A 181 11.13 -20.10 16.12
CA VAL A 181 11.48 -20.19 14.69
C VAL A 181 10.81 -19.07 13.89
N ASN A 182 11.38 -18.69 12.75
CA ASN A 182 10.76 -17.71 11.85
C ASN A 182 9.40 -18.24 11.34
N GLY A 183 8.37 -17.41 11.43
CA GLY A 183 6.98 -17.77 11.12
C GLY A 183 6.24 -18.50 12.25
N ALA A 184 6.80 -18.62 13.46
CA ALA A 184 6.09 -19.23 14.58
C ALA A 184 4.86 -18.40 14.99
N THR A 185 3.79 -19.09 15.38
CA THR A 185 2.56 -18.48 15.91
C THR A 185 2.48 -18.72 17.42
N VAL A 186 2.16 -17.67 18.18
CA VAL A 186 2.12 -17.68 19.66
C VAL A 186 0.93 -16.87 20.18
N ASN A 187 0.35 -17.21 21.32
CA ASN A 187 -0.77 -16.46 21.90
C ASN A 187 -0.29 -15.22 22.68
N GLU A 188 -1.05 -14.13 22.70
CA GLU A 188 -0.71 -12.94 23.51
C GLU A 188 -0.69 -13.21 25.04
N THR A 189 -1.37 -14.28 25.49
CA THR A 189 -1.28 -14.74 26.90
C THR A 189 -0.18 -15.77 27.14
N GLU A 190 0.46 -16.28 26.10
CA GLU A 190 1.57 -17.21 26.25
C GLU A 190 2.88 -16.45 26.46
N THR A 191 3.70 -16.99 27.37
CA THR A 191 5.07 -16.55 27.52
C THR A 191 5.92 -17.19 26.41
N VAL A 192 6.38 -16.37 25.48
CA VAL A 192 7.31 -16.76 24.41
C VAL A 192 8.70 -16.89 25.03
N SER A 193 9.20 -18.12 25.13
CA SER A 193 10.58 -18.34 25.56
C SER A 193 11.52 -18.11 24.38
N ILE A 194 12.20 -16.96 24.39
CA ILE A 194 13.19 -16.57 23.38
C ILE A 194 14.55 -17.12 23.80
N SER A 195 15.24 -17.76 22.87
CA SER A 195 16.60 -18.29 23.06
C SER A 195 17.46 -17.91 21.87
N VAL A 196 18.57 -17.24 22.11
CA VAL A 196 19.53 -16.83 21.07
C VAL A 196 20.93 -17.34 21.43
N ASN A 197 21.66 -17.86 20.44
CA ASN A 197 23.09 -18.08 20.60
C ASN A 197 23.82 -16.81 20.15
N ALA A 198 24.78 -16.33 20.93
CA ALA A 198 25.72 -15.33 20.49
C ALA A 198 27.15 -15.73 20.89
N SER A 199 28.09 -15.57 19.97
CA SER A 199 29.49 -16.00 20.15
C SER A 199 30.43 -15.01 19.47
N ASP A 200 31.51 -14.66 20.15
CA ASP A 200 32.64 -13.97 19.53
C ASP A 200 33.81 -14.94 19.26
N VAL A 201 34.61 -14.64 18.23
CA VAL A 201 35.82 -15.36 17.85
C VAL A 201 36.98 -14.99 18.77
N ASP A 202 37.09 -13.74 19.22
CA ASP A 202 38.12 -13.28 20.16
C ASP A 202 37.73 -13.49 21.64
N ASN A 203 36.44 -13.75 21.90
CA ASN A 203 35.81 -13.99 23.21
C ASN A 203 35.64 -12.75 24.11
N ASP A 204 35.41 -11.56 23.55
CA ASP A 204 35.07 -10.37 24.34
C ASP A 204 33.65 -9.78 24.13
N LEU A 205 32.74 -10.59 23.57
CA LEU A 205 31.28 -10.38 23.58
C LEU A 205 30.83 -9.79 24.93
N THR A 206 30.30 -8.56 24.89
CA THR A 206 30.00 -7.75 26.08
C THR A 206 28.50 -7.61 26.34
N SER A 207 27.65 -7.62 25.30
CA SER A 207 26.20 -7.61 25.52
C SER A 207 25.39 -8.32 24.44
N VAL A 208 24.23 -8.83 24.84
CA VAL A 208 23.18 -9.30 23.93
C VAL A 208 21.87 -8.61 24.28
N ILE A 209 21.23 -7.97 23.30
CA ILE A 209 19.98 -7.23 23.45
C ILE A 209 18.91 -7.86 22.55
N ILE A 210 17.76 -8.19 23.12
CA ILE A 210 16.61 -8.73 22.39
C ILE A 210 15.49 -7.68 22.38
N LYS A 211 14.92 -7.41 21.20
CA LYS A 211 13.85 -6.44 20.97
C LYS A 211 12.67 -7.08 20.23
N ALA A 212 11.45 -6.62 20.52
CA ALA A 212 10.23 -6.92 19.77
C ALA A 212 9.65 -5.61 19.23
N ASN A 213 9.40 -5.52 17.91
CA ASN A 213 8.89 -4.30 17.26
C ASN A 213 9.60 -3.01 17.73
N ASN A 214 10.94 -3.07 17.76
CA ASN A 214 11.88 -2.05 18.24
C ASN A 214 11.89 -1.75 19.76
N GLN A 215 10.93 -2.25 20.55
CA GLN A 215 10.98 -2.18 22.01
C GLN A 215 11.95 -3.21 22.59
N GLN A 216 12.87 -2.78 23.46
CA GLN A 216 13.77 -3.68 24.17
C GLN A 216 13.02 -4.55 25.17
N ILE A 217 13.22 -5.86 25.07
CA ILE A 217 12.67 -6.86 25.98
C ILE A 217 13.71 -7.24 27.03
N CYS A 218 14.89 -7.64 26.56
CA CYS A 218 15.93 -8.25 27.38
C CYS A 218 17.29 -7.63 27.05
N THR A 219 18.16 -7.58 28.06
CA THR A 219 19.57 -7.26 27.91
C THR A 219 20.36 -8.21 28.80
N PHE A 220 21.46 -8.74 28.27
CA PHE A 220 22.38 -9.61 28.96
C PHE A 220 23.74 -8.93 28.99
N ASP A 221 24.33 -8.83 30.18
CA ASP A 221 25.76 -8.57 30.37
C ASP A 221 26.48 -9.87 30.02
N ALA A 222 27.02 -9.93 28.80
CA ALA A 222 27.61 -11.13 28.24
C ALA A 222 29.11 -11.11 28.52
N ILE A 223 29.66 -12.28 28.88
CA ILE A 223 31.10 -12.47 29.08
C ILE A 223 31.51 -13.84 28.49
N THR A 224 30.69 -14.87 28.68
CA THR A 224 30.66 -16.12 27.89
C THR A 224 29.32 -16.82 28.10
N GLY A 225 28.65 -17.33 27.05
CA GLY A 225 27.44 -18.16 27.21
C GLY A 225 26.96 -18.80 25.91
N ASP A 226 26.61 -20.09 25.95
CA ASP A 226 26.21 -20.87 24.76
C ASP A 226 24.77 -20.57 24.27
N ALA A 227 23.93 -19.98 25.13
CA ALA A 227 22.60 -19.51 24.81
C ALA A 227 22.12 -18.45 25.83
N PHE A 228 21.52 -17.37 25.33
CA PHE A 228 20.90 -16.30 26.09
C PHE A 228 19.39 -16.45 25.99
N THR A 229 18.76 -16.82 27.11
CA THR A 229 17.32 -17.11 27.18
C THR A 229 16.58 -16.05 27.97
N CYS A 230 15.48 -15.54 27.44
CA CYS A 230 14.51 -14.79 28.23
C CYS A 230 13.08 -15.04 27.78
N ASP A 231 12.19 -14.89 28.75
CA ASP A 231 10.76 -15.06 28.59
C ASP A 231 10.12 -13.71 28.28
N TRP A 232 9.37 -13.65 27.18
CA TRP A 232 8.68 -12.46 26.69
C TRP A 232 7.19 -12.73 26.55
N GLN A 233 6.35 -11.89 27.14
CA GLN A 233 4.91 -11.92 26.88
C GLN A 233 4.54 -10.78 25.91
N PRO A 234 3.86 -11.06 24.78
CA PRO A 234 3.36 -10.03 23.88
C PRO A 234 2.34 -9.10 24.56
N ALA A 235 2.32 -7.83 24.16
CA ALA A 235 1.35 -6.85 24.68
C ALA A 235 0.11 -6.70 23.80
N GLN A 236 0.18 -7.09 22.53
CA GLN A 236 -0.88 -6.99 21.52
C GLN A 236 -0.69 -8.09 20.46
N ALA A 237 -1.80 -8.55 19.88
CA ALA A 237 -1.81 -9.39 18.69
C ALA A 237 -1.29 -8.67 17.43
N GLY A 238 -0.77 -9.45 16.48
CA GLY A 238 -0.23 -8.96 15.21
C GLY A 238 1.10 -9.63 14.83
N SER A 239 1.67 -9.22 13.70
CA SER A 239 3.04 -9.63 13.37
C SER A 239 4.04 -8.90 14.28
N VAL A 240 4.98 -9.65 14.84
CA VAL A 240 6.06 -9.12 15.66
C VAL A 240 7.41 -9.54 15.08
N THR A 241 8.24 -8.56 14.75
CA THR A 241 9.64 -8.78 14.42
C THR A 241 10.46 -8.83 15.70
N LEU A 242 11.07 -9.98 15.97
CA LEU A 242 12.09 -10.15 17.01
C LEU A 242 13.47 -9.85 16.40
N ASN A 243 14.20 -8.93 17.02
CA ASN A 243 15.57 -8.59 16.69
C ASN A 243 16.49 -8.97 17.86
N ALA A 244 17.56 -9.72 17.59
CA ALA A 244 18.62 -9.99 18.55
C ALA A 244 19.92 -9.36 18.08
N ILE A 245 20.56 -8.59 18.96
CA ILE A 245 21.74 -7.77 18.69
C ILE A 245 22.84 -8.23 19.66
N ALA A 246 23.99 -8.66 19.15
CA ALA A 246 25.17 -8.95 19.97
C ALA A 246 26.20 -7.84 19.78
N THR A 247 26.90 -7.44 20.84
CA THR A 247 27.90 -6.35 20.83
C THR A 247 29.13 -6.74 21.65
N ASP A 248 30.33 -6.52 21.12
CA ASP A 248 31.63 -6.82 21.74
C ASP A 248 32.17 -5.67 22.63
N ALA A 249 33.39 -5.83 23.16
CA ALA A 249 34.02 -4.85 24.05
C ALA A 249 34.48 -3.57 23.33
N GLN A 250 34.56 -3.59 22.00
CA GLN A 250 34.95 -2.48 21.11
C GLN A 250 33.72 -1.83 20.44
N ALA A 251 32.52 -2.27 20.81
CA ALA A 251 31.23 -1.83 20.32
C ALA A 251 30.94 -2.15 18.84
N LEU A 252 31.62 -3.14 18.24
CA LEU A 252 31.12 -3.74 17.01
C LEU A 252 29.94 -4.64 17.36
N SER A 253 29.02 -4.82 16.41
CA SER A 253 27.80 -5.57 16.65
C SER A 253 27.29 -6.28 15.40
N SER A 254 26.55 -7.36 15.62
CA SER A 254 25.73 -8.00 14.59
C SER A 254 24.27 -8.06 15.03
N THR A 255 23.38 -8.23 14.05
CA THR A 255 21.94 -8.32 14.29
C THR A 255 21.34 -9.44 13.45
N THR A 256 20.48 -10.23 14.07
CA THR A 256 19.64 -11.22 13.40
C THR A 256 18.17 -10.91 13.69
N ARG A 257 17.28 -11.26 12.75
CA ARG A 257 15.85 -10.96 12.83
C ARG A 257 15.01 -12.16 12.41
N LEU A 258 13.85 -12.31 13.04
CA LEU A 258 12.78 -13.18 12.57
C LEU A 258 11.42 -12.56 12.85
N ASN A 259 10.41 -13.00 12.12
CA ASN A 259 9.02 -12.61 12.35
C ASN A 259 8.27 -13.76 13.02
N ILE A 260 7.40 -13.42 13.97
CA ILE A 260 6.41 -14.32 14.56
C ILE A 260 5.02 -13.67 14.47
N THR A 261 3.98 -14.49 14.48
CA THR A 261 2.60 -14.02 14.52
C THR A 261 2.07 -14.20 15.93
N VAL A 262 1.79 -13.09 16.62
CA VAL A 262 1.06 -13.12 17.88
C VAL A 262 -0.43 -13.19 17.55
N THR A 263 -1.08 -14.32 17.81
CA THR A 263 -2.54 -14.39 17.78
C THR A 263 -3.10 -13.83 19.08
N ALA A 264 -4.17 -13.04 18.98
CA ALA A 264 -4.94 -12.62 20.14
C ALA A 264 -5.36 -13.83 20.97
N GLN A 265 -5.57 -13.64 22.27
CA GLN A 265 -6.14 -14.69 23.08
C GLN A 265 -7.55 -14.96 22.56
N THR A 266 -7.75 -16.14 21.96
CA THR A 266 -9.06 -16.76 21.98
C THR A 266 -9.36 -17.10 23.44
N VAL A 267 -9.82 -16.11 24.19
CA VAL A 267 -10.67 -16.36 25.34
C VAL A 267 -11.80 -17.18 24.75
N GLU A 268 -11.89 -18.46 25.09
CA GLU A 268 -13.11 -19.22 24.82
C GLU A 268 -14.21 -18.40 25.45
N PRO A 269 -15.15 -17.83 24.66
CA PRO A 269 -16.07 -16.86 25.24
C PRO A 269 -16.83 -17.54 26.38
N PRO A 270 -17.13 -16.84 27.49
CA PRO A 270 -18.05 -17.39 28.49
C PRO A 270 -19.28 -17.87 27.73
N PRO A 271 -19.64 -19.16 27.87
CA PRO A 271 -20.13 -20.00 26.77
C PRO A 271 -21.12 -19.24 25.90
N VAL A 272 -20.67 -18.87 24.69
CA VAL A 272 -21.42 -17.94 23.84
C VAL A 272 -22.83 -18.47 23.68
N THR A 273 -23.77 -17.76 24.26
CA THR A 273 -25.16 -17.87 23.87
C THR A 273 -25.16 -17.55 22.37
N PRO A 274 -25.68 -18.45 21.50
CA PRO A 274 -25.60 -18.24 20.04
C PRO A 274 -26.08 -16.84 19.67
N PRO A 275 -25.60 -16.17 18.61
CA PRO A 275 -26.08 -14.83 18.25
C PRO A 275 -27.62 -14.74 18.22
N GLY A 276 -28.20 -13.96 19.14
CA GLY A 276 -29.65 -13.92 19.45
C GLY A 276 -30.04 -14.54 20.80
N GLY A 277 -29.17 -15.32 21.44
CA GLY A 277 -29.43 -16.15 22.62
C GLY A 277 -29.55 -15.36 23.92
N LEU A 278 -28.85 -14.23 24.05
CA LEU A 278 -29.07 -13.26 25.14
C LEU A 278 -30.46 -12.60 25.08
N CYS A 279 -31.14 -12.73 23.95
CA CYS A 279 -32.44 -12.15 23.66
C CYS A 279 -33.53 -13.19 23.40
N ALA A 280 -33.25 -14.49 23.57
CA ALA A 280 -34.17 -15.56 23.22
C ALA A 280 -35.49 -15.52 24.02
N ASP A 281 -35.46 -14.95 25.23
CA ASP A 281 -36.62 -14.78 26.11
C ASP A 281 -37.38 -13.46 25.90
N PHE A 282 -36.97 -12.62 24.93
CA PHE A 282 -37.59 -11.32 24.66
C PHE A 282 -38.44 -11.32 23.38
N ASN A 283 -39.52 -10.55 23.41
CA ASN A 283 -40.39 -10.28 22.26
C ASN A 283 -39.63 -9.61 21.11
N ILE A 284 -39.69 -10.18 19.90
CA ILE A 284 -39.09 -9.61 18.68
C ILE A 284 -40.13 -8.75 17.96
N TYR A 285 -39.84 -7.48 17.70
CA TYR A 285 -40.70 -6.59 16.92
C TYR A 285 -40.97 -7.18 15.51
N PRO A 286 -42.23 -7.24 15.02
CA PRO A 286 -43.42 -6.51 15.49
C PRO A 286 -44.30 -7.23 16.55
N ASP A 287 -43.87 -8.36 17.11
CA ASP A 287 -44.63 -9.09 18.12
C ASP A 287 -44.54 -8.40 19.49
N TRP A 288 -45.32 -7.34 19.66
CA TRP A 288 -45.40 -6.51 20.87
C TRP A 288 -45.60 -7.31 22.18
N THR A 289 -45.01 -6.81 23.27
CA THR A 289 -45.20 -7.37 24.63
C THR A 289 -46.64 -7.25 25.13
N ARG A 290 -47.43 -6.36 24.54
CA ARG A 290 -48.85 -6.10 24.84
C ARG A 290 -49.61 -5.88 23.53
N ASP A 291 -50.92 -5.67 23.61
CA ASP A 291 -51.78 -5.43 22.42
C ASP A 291 -51.37 -4.14 21.69
N GLY A 292 -50.51 -4.28 20.67
CA GLY A 292 -50.03 -3.21 19.79
C GLY A 292 -49.14 -2.14 20.45
N HIS A 293 -48.50 -2.41 21.59
CA HIS A 293 -47.64 -1.44 22.30
C HIS A 293 -46.69 -2.09 23.31
N ALA A 294 -45.73 -1.31 23.83
CA ALA A 294 -44.91 -1.65 24.99
C ALA A 294 -45.20 -0.68 26.15
N GLY A 295 -45.12 -1.16 27.41
CA GLY A 295 -45.18 -0.32 28.60
C GLY A 295 -43.80 -0.07 29.21
N GLY A 296 -43.67 0.97 30.04
CA GLY A 296 -42.40 1.28 30.70
C GLY A 296 -41.84 0.09 31.50
N GLY A 297 -40.59 -0.28 31.20
CA GLY A 297 -39.88 -1.46 31.71
C GLY A 297 -39.92 -2.69 30.79
N ASP A 298 -40.86 -2.77 29.84
CA ASP A 298 -40.93 -3.88 28.88
C ASP A 298 -39.67 -3.91 27.98
N ILE A 299 -39.19 -5.10 27.64
CA ILE A 299 -38.02 -5.28 26.75
C ILE A 299 -38.49 -5.88 25.42
N MET A 300 -38.03 -5.30 24.32
CA MET A 300 -38.27 -5.78 22.96
C MET A 300 -37.00 -5.79 22.12
N VAL A 301 -36.89 -6.76 21.24
CA VAL A 301 -35.77 -6.95 20.32
C VAL A 301 -36.12 -6.39 18.95
N HIS A 302 -35.21 -5.62 18.38
CA HIS A 302 -35.29 -5.12 17.01
C HIS A 302 -33.87 -5.04 16.44
N LYS A 303 -33.65 -5.59 15.23
CA LYS A 303 -32.34 -5.62 14.54
C LYS A 303 -31.17 -6.13 15.41
N ASN A 304 -31.36 -7.29 16.05
CA ASN A 304 -30.38 -7.93 16.95
C ASN A 304 -30.00 -7.11 18.20
N ILE A 305 -30.82 -6.11 18.57
CA ILE A 305 -30.62 -5.27 19.75
C ILE A 305 -31.88 -5.31 20.62
N ALA A 306 -31.72 -5.53 21.92
CA ALA A 306 -32.79 -5.40 22.90
C ALA A 306 -32.87 -3.96 23.41
N TYR A 307 -34.09 -3.43 23.48
CA TYR A 307 -34.42 -2.12 24.01
C TYR A 307 -35.43 -2.24 25.14
N SER A 308 -35.24 -1.50 26.22
CA SER A 308 -36.25 -1.34 27.27
C SER A 308 -37.03 -0.06 27.05
N ALA A 309 -38.36 -0.17 27.03
CA ALA A 309 -39.26 0.98 26.94
C ALA A 309 -39.14 1.84 28.22
N VAL A 310 -38.85 3.13 28.08
CA VAL A 310 -38.68 4.06 29.20
C VAL A 310 -40.05 4.43 29.82
N TYR A 311 -41.08 4.49 28.98
CA TYR A 311 -42.48 4.71 29.32
C TYR A 311 -43.38 4.00 28.28
N TRP A 312 -44.70 4.22 28.32
CA TRP A 312 -45.60 3.66 27.31
C TRP A 312 -45.22 4.14 25.90
N THR A 313 -45.15 3.22 24.93
CA THR A 313 -44.81 3.56 23.55
C THR A 313 -45.40 2.60 22.51
N GLN A 314 -45.60 3.11 21.31
CA GLN A 314 -45.98 2.38 20.09
C GLN A 314 -44.98 2.59 18.94
N SER A 315 -43.85 3.27 19.20
CA SER A 315 -42.78 3.44 18.21
C SER A 315 -41.88 2.21 18.15
N VAL A 316 -41.23 2.00 17.00
CA VAL A 316 -40.39 0.82 16.76
C VAL A 316 -39.25 0.77 17.79
N PRO A 317 -38.90 -0.38 18.39
CA PRO A 317 -37.86 -0.44 19.41
C PRO A 317 -36.53 0.19 18.95
N GLY A 318 -36.08 1.18 19.71
CA GLY A 318 -34.88 1.97 19.40
C GLY A 318 -35.05 3.11 18.40
N SER A 319 -36.26 3.43 17.93
CA SER A 319 -36.46 4.52 16.95
C SER A 319 -36.51 5.94 17.55
N ASP A 320 -36.70 6.07 18.86
CA ASP A 320 -36.78 7.36 19.55
C ASP A 320 -36.48 7.25 21.06
N ALA A 321 -36.54 8.40 21.75
CA ALA A 321 -36.28 8.53 23.19
C ALA A 321 -37.35 7.92 24.13
N SER A 322 -38.35 7.20 23.60
CA SER A 322 -39.21 6.32 24.42
C SER A 322 -38.56 4.96 24.68
N TRP A 323 -37.44 4.66 24.02
CA TRP A 323 -36.64 3.47 24.20
C TRP A 323 -35.27 3.78 24.79
N SER A 324 -34.79 2.89 25.64
CA SER A 324 -33.41 2.86 26.13
C SER A 324 -32.74 1.57 25.65
N LEU A 325 -31.47 1.65 25.26
CA LEU A 325 -30.69 0.47 24.90
C LEU A 325 -30.56 -0.46 26.11
N HIS A 326 -30.88 -1.74 25.94
CA HIS A 326 -30.73 -2.75 26.99
C HIS A 326 -29.43 -3.56 26.79
N LEU A 327 -29.30 -4.26 25.67
CA LEU A 327 -28.09 -5.01 25.26
C LEU A 327 -28.12 -5.35 23.77
N ASN A 328 -26.96 -5.67 23.19
CA ASN A 328 -26.88 -6.29 21.87
C ASN A 328 -27.00 -7.81 22.02
N CYS A 329 -27.82 -8.47 21.20
CA CYS A 329 -28.23 -9.86 21.38
C CYS A 329 -27.15 -10.91 21.06
N ASP A 330 -26.02 -10.45 20.53
CA ASP A 330 -24.80 -11.22 20.27
C ASP A 330 -23.71 -11.04 21.35
N GLY A 331 -23.95 -10.20 22.36
CA GLY A 331 -23.02 -9.96 23.46
C GLY A 331 -21.98 -8.86 23.20
N THR A 332 -22.06 -8.14 22.07
CA THR A 332 -21.26 -6.93 21.84
C THR A 332 -21.61 -5.81 22.83
N ASP A 333 -20.64 -4.92 23.08
CA ASP A 333 -20.78 -3.82 24.05
C ASP A 333 -22.00 -2.92 23.72
N PRO A 334 -22.86 -2.59 24.69
CA PRO A 334 -23.96 -1.65 24.47
C PRO A 334 -23.47 -0.29 23.94
N GLY A 335 -23.98 0.11 22.78
CA GLY A 335 -23.61 1.36 22.09
C GLY A 335 -22.57 1.16 20.98
N THR A 336 -22.09 -0.06 20.79
CA THR A 336 -21.32 -0.48 19.61
C THR A 336 -22.23 -1.18 18.59
N ALA A 337 -21.73 -1.34 17.36
CA ALA A 337 -22.42 -2.09 16.31
C ALA A 337 -22.61 -3.56 16.72
N PRO A 338 -23.79 -4.16 16.52
CA PRO A 338 -23.95 -5.61 16.66
C PRO A 338 -23.12 -6.34 15.60
N LEU A 339 -22.75 -7.59 15.89
CA LEU A 339 -21.94 -8.43 15.02
C LEU A 339 -22.58 -8.59 13.64
N LEU A 340 -23.91 -8.78 13.58
CA LEU A 340 -24.68 -8.74 12.33
C LEU A 340 -25.24 -7.34 12.07
N SER A 341 -24.39 -6.46 11.56
CA SER A 341 -24.71 -5.09 11.14
C SER A 341 -24.23 -4.81 9.71
N LEU A 342 -24.74 -3.75 9.08
CA LEU A 342 -24.31 -3.30 7.75
C LEU A 342 -22.80 -2.98 7.78
N PRO A 343 -21.96 -3.64 6.96
CA PRO A 343 -20.55 -3.34 6.92
C PRO A 343 -20.28 -1.91 6.45
N ASN A 344 -19.44 -1.23 7.23
CA ASN A 344 -18.81 0.02 6.87
C ASN A 344 -17.29 -0.15 6.99
N PRO A 345 -16.66 -0.97 6.12
CA PRO A 345 -15.25 -1.33 6.26
C PRO A 345 -14.34 -0.14 5.96
N MET A 346 -13.25 -0.05 6.71
CA MET A 346 -12.24 0.99 6.57
C MET A 346 -11.38 0.82 5.29
N ASP A 347 -11.15 -0.44 4.92
CA ASP A 347 -10.38 -0.88 3.75
C ASP A 347 -11.24 -1.81 2.87
N PRO A 348 -11.04 -1.84 1.54
CA PRO A 348 -11.79 -2.71 0.65
C PRO A 348 -11.41 -4.18 0.80
N VAL A 349 -12.26 -5.09 0.32
CA VAL A 349 -11.91 -6.51 0.22
C VAL A 349 -10.84 -6.69 -0.85
N ARG A 350 -9.76 -7.40 -0.51
CA ARG A 350 -8.69 -7.77 -1.45
C ARG A 350 -9.23 -8.67 -2.55
N LEU A 351 -9.00 -8.28 -3.80
CA LEU A 351 -9.54 -8.95 -5.00
C LEU A 351 -8.55 -9.92 -5.66
N GLU A 352 -7.58 -10.38 -4.88
CA GLU A 352 -6.57 -11.34 -5.28
C GLU A 352 -7.09 -12.76 -5.12
N VAL A 353 -7.10 -13.51 -6.23
CA VAL A 353 -7.52 -14.92 -6.28
C VAL A 353 -6.45 -15.69 -7.04
N ALA A 354 -5.93 -16.78 -6.46
CA ALA A 354 -4.83 -17.52 -7.06
C ALA A 354 -5.21 -18.05 -8.46
N GLY A 355 -4.29 -17.90 -9.42
CA GLY A 355 -4.53 -18.24 -10.83
C GLY A 355 -5.24 -17.15 -11.66
N TRP A 356 -5.73 -16.06 -11.03
CA TRP A 356 -6.35 -14.93 -11.73
C TRP A 356 -5.39 -13.74 -11.86
N PRO A 357 -5.49 -12.94 -12.93
CA PRO A 357 -4.63 -11.76 -13.13
C PRO A 357 -5.02 -10.61 -12.19
N ASN A 358 -4.11 -9.65 -12.00
CA ASN A 358 -4.35 -8.43 -11.23
C ASN A 358 -5.20 -7.36 -11.95
N THR A 359 -5.95 -7.77 -12.98
CA THR A 359 -6.85 -6.92 -13.77
C THR A 359 -8.21 -7.57 -13.89
N PHE A 360 -9.28 -6.79 -13.81
CA PHE A 360 -10.64 -7.30 -13.86
C PHE A 360 -10.87 -8.15 -15.12
N VAL A 361 -11.38 -9.36 -14.95
CA VAL A 361 -11.62 -10.28 -16.07
C VAL A 361 -13.06 -10.16 -16.55
N VAL A 362 -13.25 -9.97 -17.86
CA VAL A 362 -14.55 -10.16 -18.50
C VAL A 362 -14.40 -11.24 -19.55
N ALA A 363 -15.25 -12.26 -19.49
CA ALA A 363 -15.21 -13.38 -20.41
C ALA A 363 -16.61 -13.86 -20.83
N SER A 364 -16.65 -14.51 -21.98
CA SER A 364 -17.73 -15.31 -22.54
C SER A 364 -17.16 -16.71 -22.84
N PRO A 365 -17.99 -17.74 -23.15
CA PRO A 365 -17.49 -19.11 -23.36
C PRO A 365 -16.55 -19.30 -24.58
N SER A 366 -16.25 -18.24 -25.35
CA SER A 366 -15.32 -18.24 -26.49
C SER A 366 -14.02 -17.45 -26.25
N THR A 367 -13.92 -16.70 -25.16
CA THR A 367 -12.78 -15.81 -24.87
C THR A 367 -11.82 -16.42 -23.84
N THR A 368 -10.52 -16.10 -23.94
CA THR A 368 -9.50 -16.57 -23.00
C THR A 368 -9.70 -16.00 -21.59
N THR A 369 -9.79 -16.88 -20.61
CA THR A 369 -9.92 -16.61 -19.16
C THR A 369 -9.16 -17.70 -18.40
N PRO A 370 -8.75 -17.52 -17.14
CA PRO A 370 -8.43 -18.64 -16.25
C PRO A 370 -9.55 -19.69 -16.31
N GLU A 371 -9.18 -20.97 -16.39
CA GLU A 371 -10.13 -22.07 -16.57
C GLU A 371 -11.04 -22.21 -15.35
N THR A 372 -12.33 -22.45 -15.59
CA THR A 372 -13.34 -22.63 -14.53
C THR A 372 -14.18 -23.88 -14.78
N VAL A 373 -14.50 -24.62 -13.71
CA VAL A 373 -15.36 -25.81 -13.77
C VAL A 373 -16.50 -25.66 -12.77
N THR A 374 -17.74 -25.75 -13.26
CA THR A 374 -18.93 -25.75 -12.39
C THR A 374 -19.28 -27.18 -11.97
N ILE A 375 -19.21 -27.47 -10.68
CA ILE A 375 -19.60 -28.75 -10.08
C ILE A 375 -20.98 -28.58 -9.42
N ALA A 376 -22.00 -29.20 -9.98
CA ALA A 376 -23.32 -29.27 -9.35
C ALA A 376 -23.33 -30.33 -8.23
N THR A 377 -23.79 -29.95 -7.04
CA THR A 377 -23.97 -30.86 -5.90
C THR A 377 -25.46 -31.13 -5.62
N SER A 378 -25.80 -31.82 -4.53
CA SER A 378 -27.16 -32.04 -4.05
C SER A 378 -27.94 -30.73 -3.98
N ASN A 379 -29.21 -30.81 -4.39
CA ASN A 379 -30.19 -29.76 -4.13
C ASN A 379 -30.99 -30.08 -2.86
N SER A 380 -31.67 -29.08 -2.33
CA SER A 380 -32.46 -29.09 -1.10
C SER A 380 -33.40 -30.31 -0.97
N ALA A 381 -34.04 -30.72 -2.07
CA ALA A 381 -34.96 -31.84 -2.13
C ALA A 381 -34.31 -33.24 -1.94
N ASP A 382 -32.98 -33.35 -2.09
CA ASP A 382 -32.24 -34.63 -2.04
C ASP A 382 -31.43 -34.80 -0.74
N LEU A 383 -31.27 -33.76 0.09
CA LEU A 383 -30.41 -33.78 1.28
C LEU A 383 -30.85 -34.79 2.36
N ALA A 384 -32.14 -35.11 2.43
CA ALA A 384 -32.69 -36.09 3.37
C ALA A 384 -32.49 -37.56 2.92
N ASP A 385 -32.04 -37.79 1.69
CA ASP A 385 -31.82 -39.12 1.11
C ASP A 385 -30.32 -39.44 1.12
N ILE A 386 -29.91 -40.29 2.06
CA ILE A 386 -28.49 -40.63 2.28
C ILE A 386 -27.82 -41.29 1.07
N ASP A 387 -28.57 -42.06 0.26
CA ASP A 387 -28.02 -42.73 -0.91
C ASP A 387 -27.75 -41.70 -2.02
N LYS A 388 -28.68 -40.76 -2.25
CA LYS A 388 -28.47 -39.64 -3.18
C LYS A 388 -27.35 -38.71 -2.70
N LEU A 389 -27.29 -38.41 -1.41
CA LEU A 389 -26.23 -37.57 -0.83
C LEU A 389 -24.85 -38.24 -0.98
N THR A 390 -24.77 -39.56 -0.78
CA THR A 390 -23.55 -40.34 -1.04
C THR A 390 -23.13 -40.24 -2.51
N ILE A 391 -24.07 -40.43 -3.45
CA ILE A 391 -23.81 -40.33 -4.90
C ILE A 391 -23.35 -38.91 -5.28
N ALA A 392 -23.92 -37.87 -4.68
CA ALA A 392 -23.49 -36.50 -4.90
C ALA A 392 -22.06 -36.25 -4.40
N PHE A 393 -21.70 -36.72 -3.20
CA PHE A 393 -20.33 -36.63 -2.71
C PHE A 393 -19.32 -37.40 -3.59
N VAL A 394 -19.67 -38.60 -4.08
CA VAL A 394 -18.84 -39.33 -5.07
C VAL A 394 -18.62 -38.48 -6.32
N SER A 395 -19.68 -37.92 -6.89
CA SER A 395 -19.62 -37.07 -8.08
C SER A 395 -18.75 -35.81 -7.88
N VAL A 396 -18.83 -35.17 -6.71
CA VAL A 396 -18.00 -34.01 -6.35
C VAL A 396 -16.53 -34.41 -6.22
N ILE A 397 -16.23 -35.53 -5.55
CA ILE A 397 -14.85 -36.05 -5.41
C ILE A 397 -14.27 -36.36 -6.80
N GLU A 398 -15.00 -37.06 -7.66
CA GLU A 398 -14.52 -37.44 -9.00
C GLU A 398 -14.29 -36.23 -9.91
N GLN A 399 -15.17 -35.22 -9.87
CA GLN A 399 -15.01 -33.99 -10.65
C GLN A 399 -13.89 -33.08 -10.11
N ALA A 400 -13.78 -32.91 -8.79
CA ALA A 400 -12.72 -32.09 -8.19
C ALA A 400 -11.32 -32.68 -8.48
N ASN A 401 -11.15 -34.01 -8.42
CA ASN A 401 -9.92 -34.68 -8.85
C ASN A 401 -9.51 -34.38 -10.32
N GLN A 402 -10.45 -33.96 -11.17
CA GLN A 402 -10.21 -33.64 -12.58
C GLN A 402 -10.00 -32.14 -12.83
N ALA A 403 -10.22 -31.26 -11.85
CA ALA A 403 -10.16 -29.81 -12.02
C ALA A 403 -8.73 -29.25 -12.20
N GLY A 404 -7.71 -29.93 -11.67
CA GLY A 404 -6.32 -29.50 -11.77
C GLY A 404 -6.07 -28.16 -11.08
N THR A 405 -5.76 -27.12 -11.88
CA THR A 405 -5.61 -25.72 -11.44
C THR A 405 -6.82 -24.84 -11.78
N SER A 406 -7.88 -25.40 -12.35
CA SER A 406 -9.09 -24.65 -12.75
C SER A 406 -9.87 -24.22 -11.51
N SER A 407 -10.43 -23.01 -11.51
CA SER A 407 -11.27 -22.55 -10.40
C SER A 407 -12.62 -23.30 -10.36
N ILE A 408 -12.97 -23.86 -9.22
CA ILE A 408 -14.20 -24.65 -9.05
C ILE A 408 -15.35 -23.76 -8.57
N ILE A 409 -16.48 -23.82 -9.27
CA ILE A 409 -17.74 -23.17 -8.86
C ILE A 409 -18.69 -24.26 -8.36
N ILE A 410 -18.97 -24.27 -7.05
CA ILE A 410 -19.87 -25.24 -6.42
C ILE A 410 -21.31 -24.72 -6.53
N SER A 411 -22.13 -25.43 -7.32
CA SER A 411 -23.50 -25.01 -7.65
C SER A 411 -24.56 -25.82 -6.89
N SER A 412 -25.49 -25.13 -6.22
CA SER A 412 -26.60 -25.73 -5.49
C SER A 412 -27.71 -24.71 -5.18
N ASP A 413 -28.97 -25.13 -5.11
CA ASP A 413 -30.09 -24.31 -4.61
C ASP A 413 -30.08 -24.14 -3.07
N VAL A 414 -29.29 -24.96 -2.36
CA VAL A 414 -29.39 -25.14 -0.90
C VAL A 414 -29.12 -23.84 -0.15
N LEU A 415 -28.11 -23.06 -0.57
CA LEU A 415 -27.78 -21.80 0.07
C LEU A 415 -28.88 -20.75 -0.15
N ASP A 416 -29.44 -20.67 -1.37
CA ASP A 416 -30.50 -19.73 -1.70
C ASP A 416 -31.80 -20.04 -0.93
N GLN A 417 -32.15 -21.32 -0.75
CA GLN A 417 -33.33 -21.73 0.03
C GLN A 417 -33.12 -21.53 1.54
N ALA A 418 -31.97 -21.92 2.08
CA ALA A 418 -31.67 -21.87 3.51
C ALA A 418 -31.43 -20.45 4.06
N THR A 419 -31.09 -19.49 3.20
CA THR A 419 -30.77 -18.10 3.62
C THR A 419 -31.90 -17.45 4.43
N ARG A 420 -33.18 -17.77 4.16
CA ARG A 420 -34.33 -17.13 4.84
C ARG A 420 -34.57 -17.60 6.27
N ASP A 421 -34.22 -18.83 6.60
CA ASP A 421 -34.50 -19.46 7.90
C ASP A 421 -33.26 -20.08 8.56
N LYS A 422 -32.07 -19.75 8.05
CA LYS A 422 -30.78 -20.33 8.42
C LYS A 422 -30.71 -21.86 8.24
N GLY A 423 -31.50 -22.42 7.32
CA GLY A 423 -31.54 -23.84 7.00
C GLY A 423 -32.39 -24.69 7.94
N LEU A 424 -33.19 -24.09 8.83
CA LEU A 424 -34.02 -24.83 9.78
C LEU A 424 -35.02 -25.79 9.08
N ALA A 425 -35.56 -25.41 7.93
CA ALA A 425 -36.47 -26.25 7.13
C ALA A 425 -35.78 -27.44 6.44
N LEU A 426 -34.45 -27.45 6.32
CA LEU A 426 -33.70 -28.59 5.74
C LEU A 426 -33.59 -29.75 6.74
N GLY A 427 -33.71 -29.48 8.05
CA GLY A 427 -33.61 -30.48 9.10
C GLY A 427 -32.20 -31.08 9.25
N ALA A 428 -32.14 -32.32 9.73
CA ALA A 428 -30.88 -33.06 9.89
C ALA A 428 -30.43 -33.68 8.56
N ILE A 429 -29.12 -33.67 8.32
CA ILE A 429 -28.49 -34.20 7.10
C ILE A 429 -27.42 -35.21 7.52
N GLU A 430 -27.46 -36.44 7.01
CA GLU A 430 -26.52 -37.52 7.42
C GLU A 430 -25.14 -37.43 6.72
N VAL A 431 -24.51 -36.26 6.86
CA VAL A 431 -23.26 -35.86 6.21
C VAL A 431 -22.13 -36.85 6.47
N LYS A 432 -21.87 -37.19 7.74
CA LYS A 432 -20.70 -38.01 8.12
C LYS A 432 -20.73 -39.38 7.47
N GLN A 433 -21.90 -40.03 7.51
CA GLN A 433 -22.07 -41.37 6.96
C GLN A 433 -22.02 -41.34 5.43
N ALA A 434 -22.70 -40.38 4.79
CA ALA A 434 -22.69 -40.24 3.33
C ALA A 434 -21.29 -39.93 2.78
N LEU A 435 -20.52 -39.04 3.44
CA LEU A 435 -19.15 -38.72 3.05
C LEU A 435 -18.19 -39.90 3.28
N THR A 436 -18.32 -40.61 4.41
CA THR A 436 -17.52 -41.83 4.66
C THR A 436 -17.76 -42.88 3.58
N ASN A 437 -19.03 -43.13 3.24
CA ASN A 437 -19.40 -44.04 2.14
C ASN A 437 -18.79 -43.58 0.79
N ALA A 438 -18.83 -42.27 0.49
CA ALA A 438 -18.28 -41.74 -0.75
C ALA A 438 -16.75 -41.85 -0.82
N VAL A 439 -16.06 -41.68 0.31
CA VAL A 439 -14.61 -41.91 0.42
C VAL A 439 -14.27 -43.37 0.21
N ASP A 440 -15.02 -44.31 0.81
CA ASP A 440 -14.84 -45.75 0.61
C ASP A 440 -15.07 -46.18 -0.86
N ILE A 441 -16.07 -45.58 -1.53
CA ILE A 441 -16.38 -45.85 -2.94
C ILE A 441 -15.28 -45.33 -3.88
N THR A 442 -14.76 -44.13 -3.63
CA THR A 442 -13.78 -43.45 -4.50
C THR A 442 -12.32 -43.80 -4.20
N GLY A 443 -12.02 -44.33 -3.00
CA GLY A 443 -10.65 -44.54 -2.53
C GLY A 443 -9.91 -43.24 -2.16
N SER A 444 -10.65 -42.14 -1.99
CA SER A 444 -10.10 -40.82 -1.64
C SER A 444 -9.35 -40.83 -0.31
N GLN A 445 -8.38 -39.92 -0.14
CA GLN A 445 -7.52 -39.84 1.06
C GLN A 445 -7.97 -38.75 2.05
N ILE A 446 -9.28 -38.46 2.11
CA ILE A 446 -9.86 -37.49 3.05
C ILE A 446 -9.79 -38.05 4.48
N ASP A 447 -9.24 -37.28 5.42
CA ASP A 447 -9.04 -37.71 6.80
C ASP A 447 -10.38 -37.98 7.51
N ILE A 448 -10.56 -39.21 7.98
CA ILE A 448 -11.73 -39.65 8.73
C ILE A 448 -11.93 -38.85 10.03
N THR A 449 -10.87 -38.29 10.60
CA THR A 449 -10.91 -37.38 11.76
C THR A 449 -11.58 -36.06 11.39
N ALA A 450 -11.25 -35.51 10.22
CA ALA A 450 -11.88 -34.30 9.70
C ALA A 450 -13.37 -34.54 9.36
N ILE A 451 -13.71 -35.69 8.76
CA ILE A 451 -15.11 -36.10 8.52
C ILE A 451 -15.87 -36.20 9.85
N ASN A 452 -15.27 -36.80 10.88
CA ASN A 452 -15.90 -36.94 12.20
C ASN A 452 -16.11 -35.59 12.93
N ALA A 453 -15.31 -34.56 12.62
CA ALA A 453 -15.43 -33.22 13.19
C ALA A 453 -16.58 -32.38 12.62
N LEU A 454 -17.15 -32.75 11.47
CA LEU A 454 -18.31 -32.09 10.86
C LEU A 454 -19.57 -32.18 11.74
N SER A 455 -20.64 -31.49 11.36
CA SER A 455 -22.01 -31.68 11.91
C SER A 455 -22.91 -32.47 10.96
N ASN A 456 -24.08 -32.91 11.44
CA ASN A 456 -25.10 -33.62 10.63
C ASN A 456 -26.26 -32.66 10.27
N ASP A 457 -25.91 -31.56 9.60
CA ASP A 457 -26.79 -30.45 9.23
C ASP A 457 -26.22 -29.71 7.99
N VAL A 458 -26.83 -28.59 7.60
CA VAL A 458 -26.39 -27.78 6.45
C VAL A 458 -24.98 -27.19 6.61
N LYS A 459 -24.53 -26.92 7.85
CA LYS A 459 -23.17 -26.48 8.13
C LYS A 459 -22.17 -27.60 7.85
N GLY A 460 -22.43 -28.80 8.36
CA GLY A 460 -21.61 -29.97 8.07
C GLY A 460 -21.60 -30.31 6.58
N TRP A 461 -22.75 -30.18 5.90
CA TRP A 461 -22.88 -30.46 4.47
C TRP A 461 -22.05 -29.49 3.62
N THR A 462 -22.08 -28.20 3.92
CA THR A 462 -21.24 -27.21 3.21
C THR A 462 -19.75 -27.39 3.55
N GLN A 463 -19.41 -27.59 4.83
CA GLN A 463 -18.04 -27.85 5.26
C GLN A 463 -17.46 -29.16 4.68
N ALA A 464 -18.28 -30.18 4.42
CA ALA A 464 -17.88 -31.40 3.73
C ALA A 464 -17.38 -31.13 2.30
N HIS A 465 -18.05 -30.26 1.54
CA HIS A 465 -17.63 -29.89 0.18
C HIS A 465 -16.32 -29.09 0.18
N ASN A 466 -16.22 -28.12 1.08
CA ASN A 466 -15.00 -27.38 1.35
C ASN A 466 -13.82 -28.32 1.68
N LEU A 467 -14.04 -29.31 2.56
CA LEU A 467 -13.06 -30.34 2.90
C LEU A 467 -12.69 -31.22 1.70
N ILE A 468 -13.67 -31.68 0.90
CA ILE A 468 -13.41 -32.45 -0.32
C ILE A 468 -12.49 -31.67 -1.26
N VAL A 469 -12.90 -30.47 -1.68
CA VAL A 469 -12.17 -29.69 -2.70
C VAL A 469 -10.76 -29.34 -2.22
N SER A 470 -10.63 -28.85 -0.98
CA SER A 470 -9.32 -28.49 -0.40
C SER A 470 -8.38 -29.70 -0.27
N THR A 471 -8.92 -30.92 -0.13
CA THR A 471 -8.10 -32.13 0.00
C THR A 471 -7.72 -32.75 -1.35
N VAL A 472 -8.68 -32.84 -2.29
CA VAL A 472 -8.47 -33.56 -3.57
C VAL A 472 -8.00 -32.66 -4.71
N ALA A 473 -8.23 -31.35 -4.59
CA ALA A 473 -7.84 -30.33 -5.56
C ALA A 473 -7.13 -29.13 -4.90
N PRO A 474 -6.05 -29.32 -4.12
CA PRO A 474 -5.37 -28.26 -3.35
C PRO A 474 -4.66 -27.19 -4.21
N GLN A 475 -4.77 -27.25 -5.52
CA GLN A 475 -4.25 -26.26 -6.48
C GLN A 475 -5.38 -25.50 -7.20
N ALA A 476 -6.64 -25.88 -6.97
CA ALA A 476 -7.81 -25.19 -7.46
C ALA A 476 -8.34 -24.23 -6.38
N THR A 477 -8.54 -22.97 -6.73
CA THR A 477 -9.38 -22.06 -5.93
C THR A 477 -10.83 -22.44 -6.07
N PHE A 478 -11.68 -22.24 -5.06
CA PHE A 478 -13.10 -22.57 -5.20
C PHE A 478 -14.06 -21.59 -4.52
N GLY A 479 -15.31 -21.58 -4.99
CA GLY A 479 -16.36 -20.69 -4.48
C GLY A 479 -17.76 -21.26 -4.64
N TRP A 480 -18.68 -20.78 -3.81
CA TRP A 480 -20.08 -21.22 -3.82
C TRP A 480 -20.99 -20.30 -4.65
N THR A 481 -21.99 -20.86 -5.31
CA THR A 481 -23.02 -20.09 -5.99
C THR A 481 -24.01 -19.44 -5.00
N LEU A 482 -24.36 -18.19 -5.26
CA LEU A 482 -25.53 -17.52 -4.68
C LEU A 482 -26.32 -16.82 -5.78
N SER A 483 -27.64 -16.82 -5.70
CA SER A 483 -28.50 -16.16 -6.69
C SER A 483 -28.77 -14.71 -6.32
N ILE A 484 -28.62 -13.79 -7.28
CA ILE A 484 -29.19 -12.43 -7.19
C ILE A 484 -30.71 -12.59 -7.26
N GLY A 485 -31.35 -12.61 -6.08
CA GLY A 485 -32.77 -12.87 -5.91
C GLY A 485 -33.70 -11.73 -6.30
N GLU A 486 -35.01 -11.93 -6.07
CA GLU A 486 -36.07 -11.01 -6.51
C GLU A 486 -35.99 -9.61 -5.89
N PHE A 487 -35.35 -9.45 -4.71
CA PHE A 487 -35.12 -8.14 -4.07
C PHE A 487 -34.45 -7.13 -5.02
N ALA A 488 -33.61 -7.60 -5.96
CA ALA A 488 -32.94 -6.72 -6.90
C ALA A 488 -33.91 -5.96 -7.83
N PHE A 489 -35.15 -6.44 -7.98
CA PHE A 489 -36.19 -5.77 -8.75
C PHE A 489 -36.94 -4.68 -7.96
N ASP A 490 -36.86 -4.70 -6.63
CA ASP A 490 -37.55 -3.77 -5.74
C ASP A 490 -36.89 -2.37 -5.73
N THR A 491 -37.67 -1.37 -5.31
CA THR A 491 -37.16 -0.02 -5.06
C THR A 491 -36.52 0.03 -3.68
N HIS A 492 -35.24 0.40 -3.62
CA HIS A 492 -34.51 0.65 -2.39
C HIS A 492 -34.15 2.13 -2.28
N SER A 493 -34.31 2.70 -1.07
CA SER A 493 -33.91 4.07 -0.75
C SER A 493 -32.40 4.26 -0.80
N GLY A 494 -31.65 3.23 -0.36
CA GLY A 494 -30.19 3.21 -0.28
C GLY A 494 -29.66 1.93 0.34
N ARG A 495 -28.39 1.93 0.74
CA ARG A 495 -27.60 0.77 1.21
C ARG A 495 -28.30 0.01 2.32
N GLN A 496 -28.79 0.71 3.35
CA GLN A 496 -29.47 0.09 4.50
C GLN A 496 -30.78 -0.60 4.11
N SER A 497 -31.46 -0.18 3.03
CA SER A 497 -32.68 -0.83 2.54
C SER A 497 -32.37 -2.17 1.88
N VAL A 498 -31.32 -2.24 1.05
CA VAL A 498 -30.80 -3.49 0.47
C VAL A 498 -30.34 -4.45 1.59
N TRP A 499 -29.65 -3.93 2.62
CA TRP A 499 -29.21 -4.73 3.77
C TRP A 499 -30.38 -5.39 4.49
N ASN A 500 -31.41 -4.63 4.81
CA ASN A 500 -32.60 -5.12 5.50
C ASN A 500 -33.38 -6.14 4.65
N ALA A 501 -33.41 -5.97 3.33
CA ALA A 501 -34.19 -6.82 2.42
C ALA A 501 -33.51 -8.16 2.09
N ALA A 502 -32.18 -8.20 1.94
CA ALA A 502 -31.47 -9.38 1.44
C ALA A 502 -30.12 -9.65 2.12
N SER A 503 -29.25 -8.65 2.22
CA SER A 503 -27.84 -8.89 2.56
C SER A 503 -27.64 -9.43 3.97
N ASN A 504 -28.41 -8.96 4.97
CA ASN A 504 -28.28 -9.41 6.35
C ASN A 504 -28.54 -10.92 6.51
N TYR A 505 -29.54 -11.44 5.80
CA TYR A 505 -29.90 -12.85 5.82
C TYR A 505 -28.78 -13.71 5.22
N THR A 506 -28.26 -13.28 4.07
CA THR A 506 -27.18 -13.99 3.38
C THR A 506 -25.90 -13.97 4.20
N ALA A 507 -25.45 -12.78 4.61
CA ALA A 507 -24.22 -12.59 5.38
C ALA A 507 -24.24 -13.38 6.70
N GLY A 508 -25.30 -13.24 7.50
CA GLY A 508 -25.44 -13.96 8.77
C GLY A 508 -25.59 -15.48 8.60
N PHE A 509 -26.11 -15.95 7.47
CA PHE A 509 -26.15 -17.39 7.18
C PHE A 509 -24.76 -17.92 6.78
N LEU A 510 -24.06 -17.27 5.84
CA LEU A 510 -22.70 -17.66 5.44
C LEU A 510 -21.71 -17.67 6.61
N ASP A 511 -21.83 -16.70 7.52
CA ASP A 511 -21.06 -16.62 8.76
C ASP A 511 -21.36 -17.82 9.69
N THR A 512 -22.64 -18.16 9.87
CA THR A 512 -23.06 -19.33 10.65
C THR A 512 -22.45 -20.64 10.11
N LEU A 513 -22.30 -20.76 8.78
CA LEU A 513 -21.70 -21.93 8.11
C LEU A 513 -20.15 -21.97 8.24
N GLU A 514 -19.52 -20.83 8.54
CA GLU A 514 -18.05 -20.64 8.61
C GLU A 514 -17.30 -20.91 7.28
N LEU A 515 -17.99 -20.87 6.13
CA LEU A 515 -17.42 -21.24 4.81
C LEU A 515 -16.22 -20.40 4.36
N TYR A 516 -16.16 -19.16 4.85
CA TYR A 516 -15.18 -18.14 4.47
C TYR A 516 -14.31 -17.70 5.67
N LYS A 517 -14.37 -18.44 6.78
CA LYS A 517 -13.72 -18.05 8.04
C LYS A 517 -12.21 -17.95 7.87
N ALA A 518 -11.67 -16.77 8.18
CA ALA A 518 -10.24 -16.50 8.14
C ALA A 518 -9.44 -17.51 8.99
N GLY A 519 -8.29 -17.96 8.48
CA GLY A 519 -7.45 -18.97 9.12
C GLY A 519 -7.93 -20.42 8.98
N SER A 520 -9.13 -20.68 8.43
CA SER A 520 -9.53 -22.05 8.09
C SER A 520 -8.74 -22.56 6.88
N ALA A 521 -8.09 -23.71 7.03
CA ALA A 521 -7.34 -24.38 5.95
C ALA A 521 -8.24 -24.91 4.82
N THR A 522 -9.56 -24.94 5.02
CA THR A 522 -10.55 -25.39 4.03
C THR A 522 -11.58 -24.30 3.71
N LYS A 523 -11.28 -23.02 3.93
CA LYS A 523 -12.17 -21.94 3.49
C LYS A 523 -12.33 -21.95 1.97
N ALA A 524 -13.46 -21.43 1.48
CA ALA A 524 -13.58 -21.05 0.08
C ALA A 524 -12.84 -19.72 -0.20
N ASP A 525 -12.55 -19.46 -1.46
CA ASP A 525 -11.72 -18.34 -1.92
C ASP A 525 -12.53 -17.18 -2.51
N PHE A 526 -13.70 -17.46 -3.06
CA PHE A 526 -14.59 -16.46 -3.63
C PHE A 526 -16.08 -16.85 -3.50
N ILE A 527 -16.97 -15.89 -3.71
CA ILE A 527 -18.42 -16.12 -3.88
C ILE A 527 -18.77 -15.97 -5.37
N ALA A 528 -19.52 -16.91 -5.94
CA ALA A 528 -20.00 -16.85 -7.32
C ALA A 528 -21.46 -16.38 -7.38
N PHE A 529 -21.70 -15.09 -7.56
CA PHE A 529 -23.06 -14.58 -7.72
C PHE A 529 -23.59 -14.83 -9.13
N THR A 530 -24.80 -15.37 -9.24
CA THR A 530 -25.44 -15.70 -10.51
C THR A 530 -26.73 -14.89 -10.70
N LYS A 531 -27.22 -14.79 -11.95
CA LYS A 531 -28.54 -14.22 -12.24
C LYS A 531 -29.32 -15.15 -13.16
N SER A 532 -30.54 -15.52 -12.77
CA SER A 532 -31.39 -16.38 -13.60
C SER A 532 -31.91 -15.65 -14.85
N SER A 533 -31.67 -16.23 -16.03
CA SER A 533 -32.21 -15.79 -17.32
C SER A 533 -33.74 -15.95 -17.43
N ALA A 534 -34.37 -16.71 -16.53
CA ALA A 534 -35.83 -16.81 -16.45
C ALA A 534 -36.49 -15.56 -15.85
N THR A 535 -35.73 -14.73 -15.14
CA THR A 535 -36.18 -13.41 -14.66
C THR A 535 -35.98 -12.34 -15.72
N ALA A 536 -36.67 -11.20 -15.59
CA ALA A 536 -36.47 -10.07 -16.51
C ALA A 536 -35.05 -9.49 -16.39
N ALA A 537 -34.61 -8.78 -17.44
CA ALA A 537 -33.38 -7.99 -17.37
C ALA A 537 -33.51 -6.91 -16.28
N LEU A 538 -32.44 -6.70 -15.49
CA LEU A 538 -32.40 -5.64 -14.48
C LEU A 538 -32.15 -4.28 -15.16
N SER A 539 -32.84 -3.25 -14.69
CA SER A 539 -32.50 -1.85 -15.01
C SER A 539 -31.14 -1.45 -14.41
N ALA A 540 -30.62 -0.27 -14.77
CA ALA A 540 -29.39 0.25 -14.17
C ALA A 540 -29.51 0.46 -12.64
N ASP A 541 -30.69 0.85 -12.16
CA ASP A 541 -30.97 0.98 -10.72
C ASP A 541 -31.03 -0.38 -10.03
N GLN A 542 -31.69 -1.35 -10.65
CA GLN A 542 -31.80 -2.72 -10.13
C GLN A 542 -30.43 -3.44 -10.13
N TRP A 543 -29.57 -3.18 -11.12
CA TRP A 543 -28.17 -3.62 -11.10
C TRP A 543 -27.34 -2.94 -10.01
N HIS A 544 -27.61 -1.67 -9.67
CA HIS A 544 -26.97 -1.04 -8.52
C HIS A 544 -27.39 -1.71 -7.21
N ASN A 545 -28.69 -2.04 -7.04
CA ASN A 545 -29.17 -2.78 -5.86
C ASN A 545 -28.52 -4.18 -5.77
N ALA A 546 -28.40 -4.88 -6.89
CA ALA A 546 -27.72 -6.17 -6.97
C ALA A 546 -26.22 -6.08 -6.61
N LEU A 547 -25.50 -5.08 -7.14
CA LEU A 547 -24.09 -4.87 -6.85
C LEU A 547 -23.85 -4.37 -5.40
N GLU A 548 -24.80 -3.65 -4.80
CA GLU A 548 -24.74 -3.28 -3.38
C GLU A 548 -24.97 -4.51 -2.49
N TYR A 549 -25.87 -5.43 -2.85
CA TYR A 549 -26.02 -6.73 -2.16
C TYR A 549 -24.72 -7.56 -2.24
N VAL A 550 -24.13 -7.70 -3.43
CA VAL A 550 -22.83 -8.38 -3.61
C VAL A 550 -21.78 -7.74 -2.71
N LYS A 551 -21.67 -6.39 -2.72
CA LYS A 551 -20.73 -5.66 -1.88
C LYS A 551 -20.96 -5.90 -0.39
N GLN A 552 -22.18 -5.79 0.09
CA GLN A 552 -22.51 -5.93 1.51
C GLN A 552 -22.25 -7.35 2.05
N VAL A 553 -22.56 -8.38 1.27
CA VAL A 553 -22.29 -9.77 1.67
C VAL A 553 -20.78 -10.02 1.70
N THR A 554 -20.04 -9.60 0.66
CA THR A 554 -18.58 -9.77 0.56
C THR A 554 -17.80 -8.94 1.57
N ASP A 555 -18.21 -7.70 1.85
CA ASP A 555 -17.65 -6.83 2.89
C ASP A 555 -17.84 -7.41 4.30
N TYR A 556 -18.91 -8.20 4.52
CA TYR A 556 -19.16 -8.89 5.79
C TYR A 556 -18.23 -10.11 5.95
N VAL A 557 -18.24 -11.04 4.99
CA VAL A 557 -17.45 -12.29 5.05
C VAL A 557 -16.00 -12.17 4.54
N LYS A 558 -15.54 -10.94 4.25
CA LYS A 558 -14.17 -10.60 3.81
C LYS A 558 -13.64 -11.44 2.66
N THR A 559 -14.48 -11.69 1.66
CA THR A 559 -14.19 -12.60 0.53
C THR A 559 -14.56 -11.95 -0.81
N PRO A 560 -13.72 -12.02 -1.85
CA PRO A 560 -14.02 -11.44 -3.17
C PRO A 560 -15.13 -12.19 -3.92
N ALA A 561 -15.71 -11.54 -4.93
CA ALA A 561 -16.81 -12.10 -5.72
C ALA A 561 -16.49 -12.26 -7.22
N MET A 562 -17.11 -13.26 -7.82
CA MET A 562 -17.26 -13.42 -9.26
C MET A 562 -18.75 -13.25 -9.60
N LEU A 563 -19.06 -12.60 -10.72
CA LEU A 563 -20.38 -12.72 -11.34
C LEU A 563 -20.31 -13.85 -12.38
N ALA A 564 -20.92 -14.99 -12.08
CA ALA A 564 -20.83 -16.21 -12.88
C ALA A 564 -22.15 -16.55 -13.58
N ASN A 565 -22.07 -17.14 -14.78
CA ASN A 565 -23.22 -17.55 -15.58
C ASN A 565 -24.23 -16.39 -15.78
N ILE A 566 -23.72 -15.22 -16.16
CA ILE A 566 -24.50 -13.99 -16.26
C ILE A 566 -25.22 -13.92 -17.63
N PRO A 567 -26.55 -13.72 -17.68
CA PRO A 567 -27.31 -13.73 -18.92
C PRO A 567 -26.87 -12.63 -19.90
N THR A 568 -26.21 -13.05 -20.96
CA THR A 568 -25.58 -12.20 -21.98
C THR A 568 -26.57 -11.19 -22.56
N ALA A 569 -27.73 -11.69 -22.99
CA ALA A 569 -28.80 -10.88 -23.57
C ALA A 569 -29.42 -9.86 -22.60
N GLN A 570 -29.21 -10.01 -21.29
CA GLN A 570 -29.77 -9.12 -20.26
C GLN A 570 -28.75 -8.16 -19.64
N ALA A 571 -27.47 -8.50 -19.68
CA ALA A 571 -26.45 -7.87 -18.85
C ALA A 571 -25.25 -7.29 -19.62
N ALA A 572 -24.94 -7.79 -20.82
CA ALA A 572 -23.77 -7.37 -21.58
C ALA A 572 -23.74 -5.85 -21.82
N ASN A 573 -24.87 -5.24 -22.19
CA ASN A 573 -24.97 -3.80 -22.41
C ASN A 573 -24.83 -2.96 -21.13
N TYR A 574 -25.18 -3.49 -19.96
CA TYR A 574 -24.99 -2.78 -18.69
C TYR A 574 -23.51 -2.77 -18.30
N PHE A 575 -22.86 -3.94 -18.28
CA PHE A 575 -21.46 -4.02 -17.83
C PHE A 575 -20.48 -3.45 -18.88
N MET A 576 -20.69 -3.74 -20.16
CA MET A 576 -19.75 -3.40 -21.23
C MET A 576 -20.08 -2.11 -21.99
N GLY A 577 -21.26 -1.52 -21.74
CA GLY A 577 -21.73 -0.31 -22.43
C GLY A 577 -21.92 -0.51 -23.94
N ASN A 578 -22.22 0.59 -24.64
CA ASN A 578 -21.96 0.72 -26.08
C ASN A 578 -20.65 1.46 -26.35
N THR A 579 -20.17 2.23 -25.36
CA THR A 579 -18.88 2.93 -25.35
C THR A 579 -18.11 2.58 -24.09
N THR A 580 -16.79 2.77 -24.11
CA THR A 580 -15.92 2.58 -22.93
C THR A 580 -16.32 3.44 -21.75
N ARG A 581 -16.83 4.66 -21.98
CA ARG A 581 -17.40 5.54 -20.94
C ARG A 581 -18.64 4.98 -20.25
N GLU A 582 -19.44 4.16 -20.93
CA GLU A 582 -20.68 3.57 -20.38
C GLU A 582 -20.42 2.35 -19.49
N GLN A 583 -19.20 1.79 -19.52
CA GLN A 583 -18.85 0.54 -18.83
C GLN A 583 -19.04 0.63 -17.31
N GLN A 584 -19.66 -0.41 -16.75
CA GLN A 584 -19.88 -0.55 -15.30
C GLN A 584 -18.87 -1.54 -14.66
N ILE A 585 -17.81 -1.91 -15.38
CA ILE A 585 -16.74 -2.80 -14.90
C ILE A 585 -16.08 -2.24 -13.63
N ARG A 586 -15.71 -0.96 -13.62
CA ARG A 586 -15.12 -0.31 -12.43
C ARG A 586 -16.06 -0.33 -11.22
N LYS A 587 -17.37 -0.16 -11.45
CA LYS A 587 -18.42 -0.25 -10.41
C LYS A 587 -18.56 -1.67 -9.87
N ALA A 588 -18.48 -2.69 -10.73
CA ALA A 588 -18.41 -4.08 -10.28
C ALA A 588 -17.15 -4.33 -9.42
N ALA A 589 -15.99 -3.81 -9.83
CA ALA A 589 -14.75 -3.90 -9.05
C ALA A 589 -14.86 -3.21 -7.68
N TYR A 590 -15.57 -2.09 -7.59
CA TYR A 590 -15.87 -1.42 -6.31
C TYR A 590 -16.81 -2.25 -5.42
N SER A 591 -17.74 -3.00 -6.03
CA SER A 591 -18.57 -4.01 -5.38
C SER A 591 -17.88 -5.36 -5.17
N ASN A 592 -16.57 -5.34 -4.97
CA ASN A 592 -15.71 -6.50 -4.68
C ASN A 592 -15.72 -7.62 -5.75
N VAL A 593 -16.12 -7.32 -6.99
CA VAL A 593 -16.08 -8.30 -8.09
C VAL A 593 -14.71 -8.29 -8.76
N PHE A 594 -14.08 -9.45 -8.96
CA PHE A 594 -12.84 -9.58 -9.75
C PHE A 594 -13.07 -10.06 -11.19
N ALA A 595 -14.19 -10.75 -11.45
CA ALA A 595 -14.50 -11.31 -12.77
C ALA A 595 -16.02 -11.34 -13.10
N ILE A 596 -16.34 -11.19 -14.39
CA ILE A 596 -17.67 -11.42 -14.97
C ILE A 596 -17.56 -12.50 -16.06
N LEU A 597 -18.29 -13.60 -15.87
CA LEU A 597 -18.42 -14.70 -16.83
C LEU A 597 -19.85 -14.72 -17.40
N PHE A 598 -19.98 -14.37 -18.67
CA PHE A 598 -21.24 -14.43 -19.42
C PHE A 598 -21.58 -15.87 -19.85
N ASP A 599 -22.87 -16.18 -19.97
CA ASP A 599 -23.40 -17.51 -20.29
C ASP A 599 -23.32 -17.91 -21.78
N GLU A 600 -23.30 -16.93 -22.68
CA GLU A 600 -23.40 -17.13 -24.13
C GLU A 600 -22.35 -16.30 -24.89
N ASN A 601 -22.16 -16.66 -26.16
CA ASN A 601 -21.30 -15.92 -27.09
C ASN A 601 -22.16 -15.20 -28.13
N ASN A 602 -21.84 -13.93 -28.40
CA ASN A 602 -22.29 -13.25 -29.61
C ASN A 602 -21.26 -12.21 -30.05
N THR A 603 -21.28 -11.83 -31.33
CA THR A 603 -20.29 -10.94 -31.95
C THR A 603 -20.19 -9.55 -31.32
N ASP A 604 -21.29 -9.03 -30.77
CA ASP A 604 -21.32 -7.72 -30.08
C ASP A 604 -20.58 -7.80 -28.74
N LEU A 605 -20.86 -8.83 -27.92
CA LEU A 605 -20.12 -9.07 -26.68
C LEU A 605 -18.64 -9.36 -26.95
N THR A 606 -18.30 -10.17 -27.96
CA THR A 606 -16.90 -10.44 -28.32
C THR A 606 -16.16 -9.15 -28.66
N GLY A 607 -16.71 -8.29 -29.53
CA GLY A 607 -16.09 -7.00 -29.87
C GLY A 607 -15.95 -6.05 -28.67
N LYS A 608 -16.91 -6.07 -27.73
CA LYS A 608 -16.84 -5.31 -26.48
C LYS A 608 -15.76 -5.82 -25.52
N ILE A 609 -15.59 -7.14 -25.41
CA ILE A 609 -14.50 -7.75 -24.62
C ILE A 609 -13.13 -7.46 -25.25
N GLU A 610 -13.02 -7.53 -26.58
CA GLU A 610 -11.81 -7.18 -27.34
C GLU A 610 -11.42 -5.72 -27.13
N ALA A 611 -12.38 -4.78 -27.22
CA ALA A 611 -12.15 -3.37 -26.92
C ALA A 611 -11.67 -3.15 -25.47
N TYR A 612 -12.29 -3.85 -24.50
CA TYR A 612 -11.86 -3.81 -23.10
C TYR A 612 -10.43 -4.33 -22.87
N GLN A 613 -9.94 -5.30 -23.66
CA GLN A 613 -8.56 -5.78 -23.51
C GLN A 613 -7.49 -4.69 -23.72
N GLY A 614 -7.81 -3.61 -24.45
CA GLY A 614 -6.90 -2.49 -24.69
C GLY A 614 -6.72 -1.54 -23.49
N ALA A 615 -7.64 -1.54 -22.53
CA ALA A 615 -7.60 -0.67 -21.36
C ALA A 615 -8.29 -1.34 -20.16
N LYS A 616 -7.59 -2.31 -19.55
CA LYS A 616 -8.13 -3.11 -18.44
C LYS A 616 -8.21 -2.32 -17.14
N VAL A 617 -9.20 -2.61 -16.32
CA VAL A 617 -9.29 -2.09 -14.94
C VAL A 617 -8.31 -2.89 -14.07
N PRO A 618 -7.33 -2.26 -13.42
CA PRO A 618 -6.47 -2.94 -12.45
C PRO A 618 -7.25 -3.21 -11.15
N LEU A 619 -6.89 -4.28 -10.44
CA LEU A 619 -7.55 -4.73 -9.20
C LEU A 619 -6.67 -4.56 -7.95
N TYR A 620 -5.36 -4.69 -8.13
CA TYR A 620 -4.34 -4.57 -7.08
C TYR A 620 -2.97 -4.36 -7.73
N TYR A 621 -2.06 -3.73 -6.99
CA TYR A 621 -0.71 -3.41 -7.47
C TYR A 621 0.15 -4.68 -7.58
N VAL A 622 0.83 -4.87 -8.72
CA VAL A 622 1.82 -5.93 -8.92
C VAL A 622 3.13 -5.33 -9.42
N GLY A 623 4.02 -5.04 -8.48
CA GLY A 623 5.37 -4.51 -8.73
C GLY A 623 6.32 -4.84 -7.59
N THR A 624 7.62 -4.77 -7.85
CA THR A 624 8.67 -5.13 -6.89
C THR A 624 9.01 -4.04 -5.87
N GLU A 625 8.51 -2.82 -6.06
CA GLU A 625 8.94 -1.61 -5.32
C GLU A 625 7.78 -0.97 -4.54
N LEU A 626 7.14 -1.76 -3.68
CA LEU A 626 6.37 -1.25 -2.53
C LEU A 626 7.04 -1.57 -1.18
N GLU A 627 8.17 -2.29 -1.16
CA GLU A 627 8.97 -2.42 0.06
C GLU A 627 9.56 -1.06 0.47
N LYS A 628 9.68 -0.85 1.79
CA LYS A 628 10.25 0.38 2.38
C LYS A 628 11.76 0.49 2.11
N GLY A 629 12.10 0.87 0.90
CA GLY A 629 13.45 1.27 0.51
C GLY A 629 13.89 2.57 1.17
N SER A 630 15.17 2.90 0.99
CA SER A 630 15.74 4.17 1.41
C SER A 630 15.06 5.35 0.70
N LEU A 631 14.47 6.30 1.45
CA LEU A 631 13.77 7.46 0.89
C LEU A 631 14.62 8.22 -0.14
N THR A 632 15.93 8.35 0.11
CA THR A 632 16.88 9.00 -0.80
C THR A 632 18.13 8.15 -0.98
N ARG A 633 18.97 8.49 -1.97
CA ARG A 633 20.33 7.92 -2.12
C ARG A 633 21.32 8.33 -1.01
N ILE A 634 20.91 9.16 -0.03
CA ILE A 634 21.79 9.71 1.01
C ILE A 634 21.46 9.08 2.37
N ASP A 635 22.24 8.08 2.78
CA ASP A 635 22.01 7.33 4.03
C ASP A 635 21.98 8.22 5.28
N ALA A 636 22.75 9.31 5.30
CA ALA A 636 22.72 10.27 6.40
C ALA A 636 21.33 10.94 6.52
N LEU A 637 20.76 11.40 5.41
CA LEU A 637 19.43 11.99 5.37
C LEU A 637 18.36 10.99 5.82
N ASN A 638 18.43 9.74 5.33
CA ASN A 638 17.47 8.69 5.67
C ASN A 638 17.50 8.37 7.17
N ARG A 639 18.69 8.25 7.79
CA ARG A 639 18.84 8.05 9.23
C ARG A 639 18.36 9.26 10.03
N GLU A 640 18.67 10.47 9.60
CA GLU A 640 18.24 11.70 10.29
C GLU A 640 16.72 11.86 10.28
N LEU A 641 16.07 11.58 9.15
CA LEU A 641 14.61 11.60 9.05
C LEU A 641 13.97 10.45 9.87
N ALA A 642 14.53 9.24 9.86
CA ALA A 642 14.02 8.16 10.70
C ALA A 642 14.16 8.48 12.21
N ASN A 643 15.30 9.04 12.62
CA ASN A 643 15.55 9.45 14.01
C ASN A 643 14.66 10.63 14.46
N ALA A 644 14.15 11.44 13.52
CA ALA A 644 13.26 12.55 13.82
C ALA A 644 11.85 12.11 14.28
N ALA A 645 11.48 10.83 14.15
CA ALA A 645 10.11 10.35 14.42
C ALA A 645 9.55 10.78 15.79
N THR A 646 10.29 10.53 16.87
CA THR A 646 9.83 10.86 18.23
C THR A 646 9.68 12.36 18.45
N VAL A 647 10.58 13.20 17.93
CA VAL A 647 10.49 14.66 18.09
C VAL A 647 9.39 15.25 17.20
N MET A 648 9.21 14.73 15.99
CA MET A 648 8.15 15.19 15.09
C MET A 648 6.75 14.83 15.63
N ASP A 649 6.53 13.59 16.06
CA ASP A 649 5.24 13.16 16.61
C ASP A 649 4.86 13.85 17.92
N ASN A 650 5.84 14.24 18.76
CA ASN A 650 5.58 14.78 20.10
C ASN A 650 5.82 16.29 20.25
N GLU A 651 6.41 16.97 19.27
CA GLU A 651 6.70 18.41 19.35
C GLU A 651 6.28 19.22 18.10
N ALA A 652 6.07 18.58 16.95
CA ALA A 652 5.60 19.26 15.72
C ALA A 652 4.16 18.88 15.35
N PHE A 653 3.82 17.58 15.36
CA PHE A 653 2.50 17.08 14.98
C PHE A 653 1.50 17.16 16.14
N LEU A 654 1.30 18.37 16.64
CA LEU A 654 0.44 18.67 17.77
C LEU A 654 -0.92 19.22 17.32
N TYR A 655 -1.96 18.94 18.11
CA TYR A 655 -3.29 19.53 17.95
C TYR A 655 -3.76 20.25 19.21
N GLU A 656 -4.63 21.24 19.02
CA GLU A 656 -5.21 22.02 20.11
C GLU A 656 -6.44 21.30 20.69
N THR A 657 -6.38 20.93 21.97
CA THR A 657 -7.52 20.38 22.69
C THR A 657 -8.54 21.47 23.06
N PRO A 658 -9.78 21.11 23.43
CA PRO A 658 -10.79 22.09 23.88
C PRO A 658 -10.45 22.80 25.19
N GLN A 659 -9.31 22.48 25.80
CA GLN A 659 -8.74 23.12 26.99
C GLN A 659 -7.57 24.05 26.61
N SER A 660 -7.36 24.31 25.31
CA SER A 660 -6.19 25.00 24.72
C SER A 660 -4.85 24.42 25.18
N GLN A 661 -4.79 23.08 25.28
CA GLN A 661 -3.56 22.33 25.47
C GLN A 661 -3.10 21.81 24.11
N TRP A 662 -1.79 21.76 23.88
CA TRP A 662 -1.22 21.12 22.69
C TRP A 662 -0.78 19.70 23.04
N VAL A 663 -1.29 18.70 22.31
CA VAL A 663 -0.99 17.27 22.53
C VAL A 663 -0.75 16.55 21.20
N PRO A 664 -0.03 15.42 21.17
CA PRO A 664 0.27 14.68 19.95
C PRO A 664 -0.97 14.29 19.14
N SER A 665 -0.94 14.48 17.83
CA SER A 665 -2.00 14.04 16.91
C SER A 665 -2.19 12.54 16.98
N THR A 666 -3.45 12.10 16.92
CA THR A 666 -3.81 10.68 16.79
C THR A 666 -4.04 10.27 15.33
N VAL A 667 -4.19 11.25 14.42
CA VAL A 667 -4.51 11.03 12.99
C VAL A 667 -3.25 11.10 12.11
N TYR A 668 -2.33 12.01 12.42
CA TYR A 668 -1.12 12.27 11.63
C TYR A 668 0.11 11.79 12.37
N LYS A 669 0.92 10.95 11.71
CA LYS A 669 2.15 10.36 12.24
C LYS A 669 3.31 10.55 11.27
N TRP A 670 4.52 10.68 11.82
CA TRP A 670 5.75 10.88 11.07
C TRP A 670 6.08 9.71 10.15
N ASN A 671 5.86 8.47 10.60
CA ASN A 671 6.14 7.29 9.78
C ASN A 671 5.20 7.22 8.56
N ASP A 672 3.88 7.42 8.76
CA ASP A 672 2.90 7.54 7.69
C ASP A 672 3.27 8.66 6.68
N PHE A 673 3.85 9.77 7.18
CA PHE A 673 4.36 10.85 6.31
C PHE A 673 5.58 10.41 5.50
N LEU A 674 6.56 9.74 6.12
CA LEU A 674 7.75 9.25 5.42
C LEU A 674 7.40 8.18 4.37
N ASP A 675 6.43 7.30 4.64
CA ASP A 675 5.94 6.31 3.69
C ASP A 675 5.31 7.01 2.46
N GLY A 676 4.46 8.00 2.69
CA GLY A 676 3.83 8.79 1.60
C GLY A 676 4.84 9.65 0.83
N LEU A 677 5.81 10.23 1.52
CA LEU A 677 6.91 10.98 0.91
C LEU A 677 7.82 10.05 0.07
N ASN A 678 8.05 8.81 0.52
CA ASN A 678 8.81 7.81 -0.22
C ASN A 678 8.14 7.44 -1.53
N ALA A 679 6.83 7.15 -1.51
CA ALA A 679 6.04 6.92 -2.72
C ALA A 679 6.12 8.14 -3.67
N MET A 680 5.93 9.35 -3.15
CA MET A 680 5.89 10.57 -3.96
C MET A 680 7.27 11.00 -4.49
N HIS A 681 8.38 10.66 -3.81
CA HIS A 681 9.74 10.94 -4.27
C HIS A 681 10.24 9.89 -5.27
N ASN A 682 10.18 8.60 -4.90
CA ASN A 682 10.81 7.54 -5.67
C ASN A 682 9.95 7.06 -6.84
N ILE A 683 8.62 7.01 -6.69
CA ILE A 683 7.70 6.62 -7.77
C ILE A 683 7.17 7.88 -8.46
N GLY A 684 6.56 8.79 -7.69
CA GLY A 684 5.89 9.97 -8.21
C GLY A 684 4.55 9.67 -8.90
N VAL A 685 3.91 10.70 -9.43
CA VAL A 685 2.54 10.65 -9.99
C VAL A 685 2.48 11.54 -11.23
N ALA A 686 1.98 11.03 -12.36
CA ALA A 686 1.97 11.73 -13.65
C ALA A 686 3.37 12.28 -14.06
N GLY A 687 4.43 11.51 -13.79
CA GLY A 687 5.82 11.93 -14.00
C GLY A 687 6.36 12.96 -12.99
N ASN A 688 5.51 13.58 -12.18
CA ASN A 688 5.91 14.54 -11.15
C ASN A 688 6.36 13.79 -9.88
N LYS A 689 7.54 14.15 -9.38
CA LYS A 689 8.12 13.59 -8.15
C LYS A 689 8.29 14.70 -7.12
N PHE A 690 8.10 14.37 -5.84
CA PHE A 690 8.41 15.30 -4.76
C PHE A 690 9.92 15.51 -4.73
N TRP A 691 10.36 16.71 -5.07
CA TRP A 691 11.78 17.01 -5.18
C TRP A 691 12.45 17.10 -3.81
N LEU A 692 13.54 16.35 -3.62
CA LEU A 692 14.38 16.37 -2.41
C LEU A 692 15.88 16.60 -2.71
N LEU A 693 16.34 16.25 -3.92
CA LEU A 693 17.76 16.17 -4.28
C LEU A 693 18.08 16.87 -5.60
N ASN A 694 19.29 17.40 -5.71
CA ASN A 694 19.94 17.83 -6.94
C ASN A 694 21.29 17.11 -7.06
N ASP A 695 21.52 16.43 -8.19
CA ASP A 695 22.77 15.69 -8.41
C ASP A 695 23.99 16.58 -8.71
N ASP A 696 23.78 17.88 -9.00
CA ASP A 696 24.86 18.86 -9.23
C ASP A 696 25.43 19.48 -7.94
N VAL A 697 24.96 19.07 -6.74
CA VAL A 697 25.44 19.57 -5.45
C VAL A 697 25.85 18.45 -4.49
N ASP A 698 26.66 18.79 -3.49
CA ASP A 698 27.12 17.85 -2.48
C ASP A 698 25.98 17.35 -1.56
N ASP A 699 26.21 16.21 -0.90
CA ASP A 699 25.21 15.57 -0.05
C ASP A 699 24.80 16.42 1.17
N ALA A 700 25.68 17.30 1.70
CA ALA A 700 25.33 18.17 2.82
C ALA A 700 24.39 19.31 2.38
N THR A 701 24.63 19.89 1.20
CA THR A 701 23.70 20.84 0.56
C THR A 701 22.36 20.16 0.26
N ASN A 702 22.38 18.93 -0.28
CA ASN A 702 21.16 18.14 -0.52
C ASN A 702 20.36 17.83 0.75
N ILE A 703 21.03 17.48 1.86
CA ILE A 703 20.36 17.29 3.16
C ILE A 703 19.60 18.56 3.59
N MET A 704 20.17 19.75 3.37
CA MET A 704 19.47 21.01 3.65
C MET A 704 18.28 21.23 2.71
N TYR A 705 18.45 20.99 1.40
CA TYR A 705 17.37 21.15 0.42
C TYR A 705 16.17 20.25 0.73
N ALA A 706 16.41 18.97 1.01
CA ALA A 706 15.38 18.01 1.38
C ALA A 706 14.62 18.45 2.66
N LYS A 707 15.34 18.82 3.72
CA LYS A 707 14.74 19.26 4.99
C LYS A 707 13.92 20.54 4.84
N VAL A 708 14.37 21.49 4.01
CA VAL A 708 13.60 22.72 3.72
C VAL A 708 12.35 22.43 2.90
N ALA A 709 12.41 21.55 1.89
CA ALA A 709 11.24 21.14 1.12
C ALA A 709 10.18 20.45 2.02
N ILE A 710 10.63 19.53 2.88
CA ILE A 710 9.80 18.84 3.88
C ILE A 710 9.18 19.84 4.85
N ALA A 711 9.97 20.76 5.42
CA ALA A 711 9.49 21.76 6.36
C ALA A 711 8.45 22.70 5.73
N ALA A 712 8.66 23.12 4.47
CA ALA A 712 7.74 24.01 3.77
C ALA A 712 6.36 23.36 3.58
N PHE A 713 6.32 22.07 3.20
CA PHE A 713 5.09 21.29 3.10
C PHE A 713 4.41 21.13 4.48
N LEU A 714 5.16 20.68 5.48
CA LEU A 714 4.61 20.40 6.81
C LEU A 714 4.10 21.65 7.53
N ALA A 715 4.68 22.81 7.28
CA ALA A 715 4.19 24.08 7.82
C ALA A 715 2.74 24.40 7.42
N GLN A 716 2.38 24.07 6.17
CA GLN A 716 1.01 24.21 5.67
C GLN A 716 0.10 23.15 6.29
N SER A 717 0.53 21.88 6.23
CA SER A 717 -0.14 20.73 6.84
C SER A 717 -0.52 20.95 8.31
N MET A 718 0.42 21.50 9.10
CA MET A 718 0.21 21.83 10.51
C MET A 718 -0.91 22.86 10.71
N GLN A 719 -0.97 23.89 9.86
CA GLN A 719 -1.97 24.94 9.96
C GLN A 719 -3.34 24.52 9.39
N GLU A 720 -3.39 23.75 8.30
CA GLU A 720 -4.67 23.35 7.69
C GLU A 720 -5.38 22.22 8.45
N THR A 721 -4.65 21.19 8.89
CA THR A 721 -5.30 19.94 9.36
C THR A 721 -4.79 19.39 10.68
N ILE A 722 -3.47 19.31 10.89
CA ILE A 722 -2.90 18.63 12.07
C ILE A 722 -3.35 19.33 13.36
N ARG A 723 -3.37 20.67 13.38
CA ARG A 723 -3.83 21.45 14.55
C ARG A 723 -5.25 21.15 15.02
N TYR A 724 -6.09 20.58 14.15
CA TYR A 724 -7.48 20.20 14.43
C TYR A 724 -7.67 18.70 14.70
N ASN A 725 -6.60 17.90 14.56
CA ASN A 725 -6.62 16.44 14.60
C ASN A 725 -7.65 15.80 13.65
N ALA A 726 -7.87 16.42 12.48
CA ALA A 726 -8.87 16.01 11.52
C ALA A 726 -8.25 15.70 10.15
N CYS A 727 -8.69 14.60 9.54
CA CYS A 727 -8.42 14.27 8.14
C CYS A 727 -9.52 14.84 7.23
N ASP A 728 -10.77 14.83 7.71
CA ASP A 728 -11.93 15.38 7.02
C ASP A 728 -12.16 16.85 7.39
N GLU A 729 -12.76 17.59 6.45
CA GLU A 729 -13.12 18.99 6.62
C GLU A 729 -14.18 19.20 7.71
N ASN A 730 -13.91 20.14 8.60
CA ASN A 730 -14.86 20.58 9.62
C ASN A 730 -15.91 21.51 9.01
N ASN A 731 -17.14 21.47 9.52
CA ASN A 731 -18.17 22.44 9.14
C ASN A 731 -17.82 23.82 9.74
N TRP A 732 -17.37 24.74 8.89
CA TRP A 732 -17.05 26.13 9.23
C TRP A 732 -18.13 27.11 8.75
N SER A 733 -19.23 26.60 8.18
CA SER A 733 -20.25 27.42 7.54
C SER A 733 -21.15 28.10 8.57
N GLU A 734 -21.11 29.43 8.62
CA GLU A 734 -21.86 30.28 9.55
C GLU A 734 -22.52 31.44 8.81
N VAL A 735 -23.59 32.02 9.37
CA VAL A 735 -24.31 33.17 8.78
C VAL A 735 -23.38 34.36 8.57
N LYS A 736 -22.40 34.54 9.46
CA LYS A 736 -21.37 35.60 9.35
C LYS A 736 -20.46 35.46 8.11
N TYR A 737 -20.42 34.28 7.49
CA TYR A 737 -19.70 33.97 6.25
C TYR A 737 -20.65 33.75 5.04
N GLY A 738 -21.94 34.07 5.18
CA GLY A 738 -22.93 34.00 4.10
C GLY A 738 -23.70 32.69 3.99
N ALA A 739 -23.58 31.77 4.94
CA ALA A 739 -24.42 30.57 5.00
C ALA A 739 -25.89 30.92 5.36
N PRO A 740 -26.89 30.12 4.95
CA PRO A 740 -28.31 30.37 5.27
C PRO A 740 -28.65 30.23 6.76
N THR A 741 -27.80 29.52 7.50
CA THR A 741 -27.88 29.32 8.95
C THR A 741 -26.48 28.98 9.50
N ASP A 742 -26.35 28.82 10.81
CA ASP A 742 -25.09 28.36 11.41
C ASP A 742 -25.01 26.82 11.39
N TYR A 743 -23.88 26.31 10.92
CA TYR A 743 -23.58 24.88 10.69
C TYR A 743 -24.65 24.14 9.86
N PRO A 744 -25.01 24.62 8.66
CA PRO A 744 -25.89 23.91 7.75
C PRO A 744 -25.31 22.53 7.43
N MET A 745 -26.14 21.50 7.35
CA MET A 745 -25.69 20.17 6.94
C MET A 745 -25.23 20.14 5.47
N SER A 746 -25.74 21.05 4.62
CA SER A 746 -25.28 21.23 3.23
C SER A 746 -23.82 21.70 3.09
N ALA A 747 -23.12 22.00 4.19
CA ALA A 747 -21.68 22.24 4.19
C ALA A 747 -20.86 21.09 3.57
N SER A 748 -21.38 19.86 3.58
CA SER A 748 -20.78 18.69 2.89
C SER A 748 -20.72 18.83 1.35
N CYS A 749 -21.49 19.76 0.79
CA CYS A 749 -21.55 20.08 -0.63
C CYS A 749 -20.59 21.22 -1.01
N GLY A 750 -20.13 22.02 -0.05
CA GLY A 750 -19.36 23.23 -0.27
C GLY A 750 -19.46 24.21 0.90
N GLN A 751 -18.37 24.93 1.17
CA GLN A 751 -18.29 25.90 2.27
C GLN A 751 -17.73 27.25 1.81
N LEU A 752 -18.04 28.32 2.57
CA LEU A 752 -17.56 29.69 2.30
C LEU A 752 -17.87 30.20 0.87
N GLY A 753 -19.04 29.81 0.33
CA GLY A 753 -19.49 30.18 -1.02
C GLY A 753 -18.97 29.27 -2.15
N GLN A 754 -18.16 28.26 -1.83
CA GLN A 754 -17.72 27.23 -2.78
C GLN A 754 -18.80 26.16 -2.97
N LYS A 755 -18.78 25.46 -4.10
CA LYS A 755 -19.62 24.26 -4.38
C LYS A 755 -18.74 23.14 -4.93
N TYR A 756 -18.36 22.18 -4.08
CA TYR A 756 -17.37 21.16 -4.37
C TYR A 756 -17.84 20.14 -5.42
N ALA A 757 -19.15 19.91 -5.53
CA ALA A 757 -19.74 19.12 -6.61
C ALA A 757 -19.65 19.81 -7.99
N ASP A 758 -19.51 21.15 -8.03
CA ASP A 758 -19.31 21.90 -9.28
C ASP A 758 -17.82 21.96 -9.68
N TYR A 759 -16.89 21.57 -8.79
CA TYR A 759 -15.46 21.54 -9.09
C TYR A 759 -15.15 20.43 -10.08
N GLY A 760 -14.86 20.81 -11.33
CA GLY A 760 -14.77 19.86 -12.43
C GLY A 760 -15.73 20.15 -13.58
N PHE A 761 -16.72 21.03 -13.39
CA PHE A 761 -17.68 21.37 -14.43
C PHE A 761 -17.24 22.62 -15.22
N ASN A 762 -17.29 22.54 -16.55
CA ASN A 762 -17.10 23.70 -17.42
C ASN A 762 -18.46 24.30 -17.81
N PRO A 763 -18.80 25.52 -17.32
CA PRO A 763 -20.08 26.16 -17.62
C PRO A 763 -20.20 26.66 -19.08
N ALA A 764 -19.11 26.76 -19.83
CA ALA A 764 -19.12 27.19 -21.23
C ALA A 764 -19.38 26.03 -22.21
N SER A 765 -18.83 24.84 -21.95
CA SER A 765 -19.10 23.63 -22.74
C SER A 765 -20.32 22.85 -22.23
N GLY A 766 -20.69 23.01 -20.96
CA GLY A 766 -21.75 22.26 -20.30
C GLY A 766 -21.34 20.81 -19.96
N LEU A 767 -20.04 20.53 -19.93
CA LEU A 767 -19.47 19.20 -19.70
C LEU A 767 -18.56 19.20 -18.47
N ASP A 768 -18.36 18.02 -17.90
CA ASP A 768 -17.29 17.78 -16.92
C ASP A 768 -15.93 17.71 -17.63
N TYR A 769 -14.89 18.24 -16.98
CA TYR A 769 -13.49 18.08 -17.38
C TYR A 769 -13.08 16.60 -17.34
N ALA A 770 -12.07 16.24 -18.14
CA ALA A 770 -11.71 14.85 -18.40
C ALA A 770 -11.39 13.99 -17.16
N TYR A 771 -10.84 14.58 -16.10
CA TYR A 771 -10.48 13.89 -14.85
C TYR A 771 -11.49 14.11 -13.71
N SER A 772 -12.67 14.65 -13.99
CA SER A 772 -13.68 14.84 -12.96
C SER A 772 -14.40 13.55 -12.63
N CYS A 773 -14.38 13.15 -11.35
CA CYS A 773 -15.22 12.04 -10.89
C CYS A 773 -16.68 12.27 -11.33
N PRO A 774 -17.40 11.23 -11.79
CA PRO A 774 -18.82 11.32 -12.04
C PRO A 774 -19.57 11.79 -10.79
N ARG A 775 -20.66 12.55 -10.96
CA ARG A 775 -21.60 12.77 -9.85
C ARG A 775 -22.29 11.45 -9.51
N ASP A 776 -22.33 11.11 -8.22
CA ASP A 776 -23.07 9.95 -7.73
C ASP A 776 -24.11 10.39 -6.71
N ASN A 777 -25.35 10.54 -7.16
CA ASN A 777 -26.50 10.84 -6.31
C ASN A 777 -26.83 9.68 -5.35
N LYS A 778 -26.22 8.50 -5.54
CA LYS A 778 -26.38 7.33 -4.65
C LYS A 778 -25.28 7.21 -3.60
N MET A 779 -24.38 8.20 -3.50
CA MET A 779 -23.28 8.18 -2.53
C MET A 779 -23.80 8.33 -1.09
N GLU A 780 -23.53 7.33 -0.26
CA GLU A 780 -23.75 7.36 1.20
C GLU A 780 -22.39 7.33 1.92
N VAL A 781 -21.96 8.47 2.44
CA VAL A 781 -20.67 8.61 3.13
C VAL A 781 -20.74 9.62 4.26
N SER A 782 -20.11 9.30 5.40
CA SER A 782 -19.88 10.20 6.53
C SER A 782 -18.39 10.53 6.64
N ALA A 783 -18.04 11.71 7.14
CA ALA A 783 -16.70 11.99 7.62
C ALA A 783 -16.39 11.12 8.85
N LEU A 784 -15.15 10.67 8.99
CA LEU A 784 -14.71 9.83 10.11
C LEU A 784 -14.10 10.66 11.23
N THR A 785 -13.42 11.74 10.84
CA THR A 785 -12.75 12.67 11.75
C THR A 785 -13.47 14.02 11.74
N HIS A 786 -13.33 14.75 12.84
CA HIS A 786 -13.87 16.09 13.02
C HIS A 786 -13.19 16.74 14.24
N ALA A 787 -13.39 18.03 14.44
CA ALA A 787 -12.81 18.76 15.56
C ALA A 787 -13.57 18.53 16.87
N SER A 788 -12.83 18.57 17.99
CA SER A 788 -13.30 18.07 19.29
C SER A 788 -13.80 19.13 20.28
N TRP A 789 -13.97 20.40 19.87
CA TRP A 789 -14.34 21.49 20.78
C TRP A 789 -15.76 21.33 21.38
N TYR A 790 -16.05 22.09 22.44
CA TYR A 790 -17.36 22.00 23.12
C TYR A 790 -18.50 22.42 22.17
N GLY A 791 -19.40 21.49 21.87
CA GLY A 791 -20.47 21.71 20.89
C GLY A 791 -19.98 21.80 19.44
N ALA A 792 -18.83 21.19 19.13
CA ALA A 792 -18.33 21.09 17.76
C ALA A 792 -19.38 20.53 16.80
N PRO A 793 -19.37 20.95 15.52
CA PRO A 793 -20.22 20.36 14.50
C PRO A 793 -20.00 18.86 14.37
N ALA A 794 -21.08 18.13 14.11
CA ALA A 794 -20.98 16.74 13.72
C ALA A 794 -20.13 16.57 12.44
N PRO A 795 -19.51 15.40 12.24
CA PRO A 795 -18.93 15.02 10.96
C PRO A 795 -19.91 15.28 9.80
N VAL A 796 -19.41 15.92 8.74
CA VAL A 796 -20.18 16.18 7.51
C VAL A 796 -20.54 14.88 6.79
N PHE A 797 -21.61 14.90 5.99
CA PHE A 797 -22.10 13.68 5.32
C PHE A 797 -22.80 13.96 3.99
N ALA A 798 -22.85 12.94 3.13
CA ALA A 798 -23.67 12.91 1.93
C ALA A 798 -24.54 11.64 1.93
N ALA A 799 -25.77 11.78 1.45
CA ALA A 799 -26.75 10.72 1.35
C ALA A 799 -27.74 11.02 0.20
N PRO A 800 -28.36 10.01 -0.42
CA PRO A 800 -29.45 10.20 -1.38
C PRO A 800 -30.68 10.81 -0.70
N ASP A 801 -31.44 11.63 -1.41
CA ASP A 801 -32.67 12.21 -0.87
C ASP A 801 -33.65 11.10 -0.47
N ALA A 802 -33.74 10.01 -1.24
CA ALA A 802 -34.59 8.86 -0.93
C ALA A 802 -34.29 8.21 0.44
N VAL A 803 -33.04 8.23 0.94
CA VAL A 803 -32.67 7.71 2.27
C VAL A 803 -33.18 8.64 3.38
N LEU A 804 -33.07 9.94 3.15
CA LEU A 804 -33.44 10.98 4.11
C LEU A 804 -34.97 11.19 4.14
N GLU A 805 -35.65 11.11 2.99
CA GLU A 805 -37.11 11.12 2.88
C GLU A 805 -37.76 9.91 3.57
N GLU A 806 -37.23 8.69 3.37
CA GLU A 806 -37.70 7.48 4.06
C GLU A 806 -37.68 7.63 5.59
N ARG A 807 -36.72 8.41 6.12
CA ARG A 807 -36.54 8.69 7.56
C ARG A 807 -37.23 9.98 8.03
N GLY A 808 -37.89 10.73 7.13
CA GLY A 808 -38.53 12.00 7.46
C GLY A 808 -37.56 13.14 7.83
N LEU A 809 -36.32 13.09 7.32
CA LEU A 809 -35.24 14.01 7.66
C LEU A 809 -35.14 15.23 6.72
N LEU A 810 -35.94 15.27 5.64
CA LEU A 810 -36.04 16.43 4.74
C LEU A 810 -37.28 17.27 5.03
N VAL A 811 -37.13 18.59 4.96
CA VAL A 811 -38.24 19.56 4.97
C VAL A 811 -38.21 20.32 3.66
N ASN A 812 -39.24 20.13 2.82
CA ASN A 812 -39.32 20.68 1.45
C ASN A 812 -38.09 20.34 0.56
N GLY A 813 -37.55 19.12 0.69
CA GLY A 813 -36.35 18.69 -0.05
C GLY A 813 -35.04 19.31 0.45
N SER A 814 -35.03 19.92 1.64
CA SER A 814 -33.83 20.49 2.26
C SER A 814 -33.49 19.79 3.57
N VAL A 815 -32.20 19.59 3.84
CA VAL A 815 -31.72 19.21 5.17
C VAL A 815 -31.75 20.41 6.13
N GLY A 816 -31.68 20.14 7.42
CA GLY A 816 -31.56 21.19 8.45
C GLY A 816 -30.11 21.52 8.79
N ARG A 817 -29.77 21.66 10.07
CA ARG A 817 -28.46 22.12 10.55
C ARG A 817 -28.01 21.41 11.81
N TRP A 818 -26.73 21.53 12.14
CA TRP A 818 -26.26 21.28 13.50
C TRP A 818 -26.58 22.47 14.41
N THR A 819 -26.99 22.20 15.64
CA THR A 819 -26.98 23.20 16.71
C THR A 819 -25.94 22.81 17.73
N ASN A 820 -25.16 23.78 18.23
CA ASN A 820 -24.23 23.58 19.34
C ASN A 820 -24.92 23.71 20.73
N SER A 821 -26.24 23.94 20.73
CA SER A 821 -27.07 24.03 21.95
C SER A 821 -27.22 22.67 22.65
N GLY A 822 -27.60 22.71 23.93
CA GLY A 822 -27.82 21.51 24.76
C GLY A 822 -26.56 21.05 25.49
N HIS A 823 -26.68 19.93 26.19
CA HIS A 823 -25.58 19.31 26.93
C HIS A 823 -25.78 17.79 27.02
N CYS A 824 -24.73 17.03 26.80
CA CYS A 824 -24.76 15.57 26.88
C CYS A 824 -24.41 15.12 28.30
N ASN A 825 -25.41 14.58 29.03
CA ASN A 825 -25.25 14.10 30.40
C ASN A 825 -24.22 12.96 30.55
N VAL A 826 -24.01 12.21 29.46
CA VAL A 826 -22.96 11.20 29.32
C VAL A 826 -22.20 11.55 28.06
N VAL A 827 -20.86 11.62 28.15
CA VAL A 827 -19.98 11.81 27.00
C VAL A 827 -19.65 10.43 26.43
N PRO A 828 -19.93 10.13 25.15
CA PRO A 828 -19.65 8.83 24.56
C PRO A 828 -18.14 8.61 24.41
N ASP A 829 -17.66 7.46 24.89
CA ASP A 829 -16.30 6.94 24.62
C ASP A 829 -16.25 6.05 23.37
N LYS A 830 -17.39 5.49 22.97
CA LYS A 830 -17.62 4.72 21.72
C LYS A 830 -18.86 5.22 20.99
N VAL A 831 -18.93 4.94 19.69
CA VAL A 831 -20.15 5.14 18.86
C VAL A 831 -20.38 3.94 17.96
N ASP A 832 -21.61 3.75 17.51
CA ASP A 832 -21.98 2.73 16.54
C ASP A 832 -21.43 3.10 15.15
N THR A 833 -20.38 2.40 14.73
CA THR A 833 -19.67 2.61 13.45
C THR A 833 -20.35 1.95 12.25
N SER A 834 -21.33 1.05 12.48
CA SER A 834 -22.16 0.48 11.40
C SER A 834 -23.21 1.47 10.91
N LYS A 835 -23.61 2.41 11.77
CA LYS A 835 -24.49 3.52 11.44
C LYS A 835 -23.74 4.69 10.81
N GLN A 836 -24.36 5.28 9.80
CA GLN A 836 -23.97 6.59 9.28
C GLN A 836 -24.16 7.68 10.34
N VAL A 837 -23.44 8.81 10.24
CA VAL A 837 -23.44 9.85 11.30
C VAL A 837 -24.84 10.40 11.60
N TRP A 838 -25.71 10.47 10.58
CA TRP A 838 -27.09 10.94 10.68
C TRP A 838 -28.08 9.90 11.24
N GLU A 839 -27.68 8.64 11.40
CA GLU A 839 -28.49 7.55 11.96
C GLU A 839 -28.17 7.24 13.43
N ARG A 840 -27.13 7.88 13.98
CA ARG A 840 -26.69 7.72 15.38
C ARG A 840 -27.58 8.51 16.33
N ASP A 841 -27.79 7.93 17.52
CA ASP A 841 -28.61 8.53 18.57
C ASP A 841 -28.10 9.92 19.00
N GLU A 842 -29.00 10.75 19.54
CA GLU A 842 -28.64 12.02 20.17
C GLU A 842 -27.58 11.82 21.27
N CYS A 843 -26.59 12.72 21.32
CA CYS A 843 -25.41 12.61 22.18
C CYS A 843 -24.52 11.36 21.96
N LYS A 844 -24.69 10.65 20.83
CA LYS A 844 -23.81 9.55 20.37
C LYS A 844 -23.39 9.68 18.92
N THR A 845 -23.46 10.89 18.36
CA THR A 845 -23.10 11.21 16.97
C THR A 845 -21.62 10.96 16.70
N TYR A 846 -20.76 11.30 17.66
CA TYR A 846 -19.30 11.13 17.60
C TYR A 846 -18.68 10.94 19.00
N VAL A 847 -17.49 10.33 19.06
CA VAL A 847 -16.77 10.08 20.32
C VAL A 847 -16.33 11.41 20.96
N GLY A 848 -16.60 11.59 22.26
CA GLY A 848 -16.29 12.82 22.98
C GLY A 848 -17.33 13.93 22.88
N GLN A 849 -18.52 13.67 22.32
CA GLN A 849 -19.62 14.64 22.22
C GLN A 849 -20.08 15.16 23.59
N LYS A 850 -19.99 16.48 23.79
CA LYS A 850 -20.34 17.16 25.05
C LYS A 850 -21.61 18.00 24.96
N ALA A 851 -22.01 18.38 23.74
CA ALA A 851 -23.16 19.20 23.43
C ALA A 851 -23.47 19.10 21.93
N GLY A 852 -24.62 19.64 21.54
CA GLY A 852 -25.04 19.73 20.15
C GLY A 852 -25.80 18.51 19.64
N THR A 853 -26.64 18.75 18.64
CA THR A 853 -27.56 17.76 18.04
C THR A 853 -27.97 18.21 16.64
N PHE A 854 -28.50 17.28 15.83
CA PHE A 854 -29.06 17.60 14.52
C PHE A 854 -30.47 18.20 14.66
N LEU A 855 -30.74 19.30 13.97
CA LEU A 855 -32.08 19.87 13.81
C LEU A 855 -32.51 19.71 12.36
N TRP A 856 -33.54 18.90 12.09
CA TRP A 856 -34.07 18.63 10.75
C TRP A 856 -35.20 19.60 10.39
N ASP A 857 -34.86 20.89 10.29
CA ASP A 857 -35.79 22.02 10.12
C ASP A 857 -35.79 22.63 8.70
N GLY A 858 -35.04 22.05 7.75
CA GLY A 858 -34.89 22.57 6.39
C GLY A 858 -34.02 23.82 6.26
N SER A 859 -33.37 24.26 7.34
CA SER A 859 -32.60 25.52 7.39
C SER A 859 -31.36 25.58 6.51
N SER A 860 -30.85 24.47 5.97
CA SER A 860 -29.80 24.50 4.94
C SER A 860 -30.29 25.02 3.59
N GLN A 861 -31.59 24.98 3.32
CA GLN A 861 -32.22 25.37 2.04
C GLN A 861 -31.72 24.60 0.79
N GLU A 862 -30.91 23.56 0.99
CA GLU A 862 -30.37 22.66 -0.03
C GLU A 862 -30.39 21.21 0.49
N SER A 863 -30.29 20.24 -0.41
CA SER A 863 -30.07 18.81 -0.13
C SER A 863 -28.57 18.50 0.05
N VAL A 864 -28.23 17.28 0.46
CA VAL A 864 -26.86 16.70 0.46
C VAL A 864 -26.66 15.59 -0.59
N GLU A 865 -27.65 15.36 -1.46
CA GLU A 865 -27.55 14.39 -2.56
C GLU A 865 -26.49 14.81 -3.59
N GLY A 866 -25.65 13.86 -4.02
CA GLY A 866 -24.58 14.11 -5.00
C GLY A 866 -23.37 14.89 -4.45
N CYS A 867 -23.33 15.15 -3.14
CA CYS A 867 -22.20 15.74 -2.43
C CYS A 867 -21.15 14.66 -2.10
N GLY A 868 -20.32 14.84 -1.06
CA GLY A 868 -19.28 13.84 -0.67
C GLY A 868 -17.83 14.27 -0.91
N TRP A 869 -17.64 15.41 -1.58
CA TRP A 869 -16.37 15.92 -2.12
C TRP A 869 -15.72 17.02 -1.27
N TRP A 870 -16.00 17.03 0.04
CA TRP A 870 -15.35 17.93 1.00
C TRP A 870 -13.87 17.61 1.18
N GLY A 871 -13.15 18.51 1.86
CA GLY A 871 -11.71 18.39 2.12
C GLY A 871 -11.33 17.10 2.83
N ARG A 872 -10.36 16.36 2.26
CA ARG A 872 -9.80 15.16 2.88
C ARG A 872 -8.28 15.12 2.81
N GLY A 873 -7.70 14.42 3.78
CA GLY A 873 -6.26 14.31 3.94
C GLY A 873 -5.62 15.64 4.33
N VAL A 874 -4.29 15.63 4.31
CA VAL A 874 -3.48 16.81 4.60
C VAL A 874 -3.66 17.88 3.52
N ILE A 875 -3.70 19.16 3.91
CA ILE A 875 -3.98 20.31 3.03
C ILE A 875 -5.42 20.29 2.42
N GLN A 876 -6.28 19.32 2.80
CA GLN A 876 -7.72 19.30 2.47
C GLN A 876 -8.02 19.25 0.97
N THR A 877 -7.77 18.09 0.35
CA THR A 877 -8.11 17.83 -1.06
C THR A 877 -9.63 17.83 -1.24
N THR A 878 -10.14 18.71 -2.11
CA THR A 878 -11.57 19.04 -2.23
C THR A 878 -12.05 19.04 -3.68
N GLY A 879 -13.26 18.54 -3.94
CA GLY A 879 -13.97 18.65 -5.22
C GLY A 879 -13.68 17.56 -6.26
N ARG A 880 -14.67 17.25 -7.11
CA ARG A 880 -14.66 16.07 -8.03
C ARG A 880 -13.44 16.01 -8.94
N GLN A 881 -12.97 17.15 -9.43
CA GLN A 881 -11.77 17.24 -10.26
C GLN A 881 -10.50 16.76 -9.54
N ASN A 882 -10.30 17.14 -8.27
CA ASN A 882 -9.09 16.78 -7.54
C ASN A 882 -9.09 15.31 -7.14
N PHE A 883 -10.21 14.82 -6.58
CA PHE A 883 -10.40 13.40 -6.29
C PHE A 883 -10.29 12.53 -7.55
N GLY A 884 -10.83 12.97 -8.68
CA GLY A 884 -10.78 12.22 -9.92
C GLY A 884 -9.40 12.22 -10.57
N THR A 885 -8.66 13.32 -10.49
CA THR A 885 -7.25 13.38 -10.91
C THR A 885 -6.40 12.43 -10.05
N LEU A 886 -6.60 12.43 -8.73
CA LEU A 886 -5.96 11.47 -7.81
C LEU A 886 -6.32 10.02 -8.20
N ASN A 887 -7.60 9.73 -8.43
CA ASN A 887 -8.09 8.40 -8.83
C ASN A 887 -7.59 7.94 -10.20
N HIS A 888 -7.33 8.87 -11.13
CA HIS A 888 -6.79 8.54 -12.45
C HIS A 888 -5.34 8.04 -12.38
N TYR A 889 -4.48 8.68 -11.56
CA TYR A 889 -3.07 8.34 -11.50
C TYR A 889 -2.68 7.38 -10.37
N LEU A 890 -3.42 7.33 -9.27
CA LEU A 890 -3.09 6.48 -8.10
C LEU A 890 -4.08 5.34 -7.87
N GLY A 891 -5.36 5.52 -8.22
CA GLY A 891 -6.41 4.54 -8.00
C GLY A 891 -6.85 3.82 -9.27
N ARG A 892 -8.07 3.25 -9.22
CA ARG A 892 -8.75 2.70 -10.40
C ARG A 892 -9.29 3.83 -11.26
N SER A 893 -8.54 4.19 -12.30
CA SER A 893 -8.89 5.28 -13.20
C SER A 893 -10.34 5.20 -13.71
N HIS A 894 -11.02 6.35 -13.63
CA HIS A 894 -12.42 6.54 -14.03
C HIS A 894 -12.56 7.21 -15.41
N VAL A 895 -11.44 7.63 -16.00
CA VAL A 895 -11.38 8.38 -17.26
C VAL A 895 -11.60 7.44 -18.43
N ASP A 896 -12.39 7.88 -19.40
CA ASP A 896 -12.67 7.12 -20.62
C ASP A 896 -11.37 6.89 -21.44
N PRO A 897 -10.93 5.64 -21.67
CA PRO A 897 -9.76 5.33 -22.49
C PRO A 897 -9.80 5.92 -23.91
N ALA A 898 -10.98 6.26 -24.43
CA ALA A 898 -11.11 6.90 -25.73
C ALA A 898 -10.66 8.39 -25.75
N THR A 899 -10.63 9.08 -24.60
CA THR A 899 -10.22 10.50 -24.52
C THR A 899 -8.72 10.71 -24.36
N ILE A 900 -7.96 9.65 -24.08
CA ILE A 900 -6.50 9.69 -23.90
C ILE A 900 -5.82 10.26 -25.15
N GLY A 901 -4.91 11.22 -24.95
CA GLY A 901 -4.23 11.97 -26.00
C GLY A 901 -5.05 13.09 -26.65
N GLN A 902 -6.33 13.27 -26.30
CA GLN A 902 -7.15 14.39 -26.76
C GLN A 902 -6.97 15.61 -25.85
N THR A 903 -7.08 16.82 -26.42
CA THR A 903 -7.16 18.05 -25.62
C THR A 903 -8.62 18.41 -25.36
N ILE A 904 -9.05 18.34 -24.10
CA ILE A 904 -10.39 18.69 -23.63
C ILE A 904 -10.26 19.94 -22.76
N ASP A 905 -10.95 21.01 -23.15
CA ASP A 905 -10.97 22.30 -22.44
C ASP A 905 -9.58 22.86 -22.06
N GLY A 906 -8.60 22.68 -22.97
CA GLY A 906 -7.22 23.14 -22.81
C GLY A 906 -6.29 22.17 -22.10
N VAL A 907 -6.80 21.09 -21.51
CA VAL A 907 -6.00 20.04 -20.86
C VAL A 907 -5.88 18.84 -21.80
N THR A 908 -4.65 18.39 -22.07
CA THR A 908 -4.44 17.13 -22.78
C THR A 908 -4.58 15.97 -21.81
N VAL A 909 -5.43 15.00 -22.13
CA VAL A 909 -5.68 13.85 -21.26
C VAL A 909 -4.55 12.83 -21.38
N GLU A 910 -3.79 12.66 -20.31
CA GLU A 910 -2.72 11.66 -20.22
C GLU A 910 -3.27 10.26 -19.93
N ALA A 911 -2.44 9.24 -20.17
CA ALA A 911 -2.77 7.85 -19.85
C ALA A 911 -2.57 7.57 -18.34
N PRO A 912 -3.44 6.75 -17.71
CA PRO A 912 -3.20 6.30 -16.35
C PRO A 912 -1.98 5.35 -16.31
N PRO A 913 -1.27 5.22 -15.16
CA PRO A 913 -0.21 4.24 -15.02
C PRO A 913 -0.72 2.82 -15.27
N THR A 914 0.08 1.98 -15.91
CA THR A 914 -0.30 0.58 -16.23
C THR A 914 -0.52 -0.27 -14.98
N ASN A 915 0.12 0.09 -13.87
CA ASN A 915 -0.02 -0.55 -12.56
C ASN A 915 0.01 0.56 -11.49
N PRO A 916 -1.13 1.22 -11.21
CA PRO A 916 -1.19 2.35 -10.27
C PRO A 916 -1.03 1.88 -8.83
N LEU A 917 -0.42 2.72 -7.99
CA LEU A 917 0.09 2.33 -6.66
C LEU A 917 -1.01 1.76 -5.73
N TYR A 918 -2.22 2.31 -5.82
CA TYR A 918 -3.39 1.93 -5.06
C TYR A 918 -4.49 1.42 -5.99
N ALA A 919 -4.13 0.51 -6.92
CA ALA A 919 -5.04 -0.13 -7.87
C ALA A 919 -6.25 -0.85 -7.24
N ASP A 920 -6.18 -1.14 -5.95
CA ASP A 920 -7.26 -1.70 -5.13
C ASP A 920 -8.27 -0.64 -4.63
N LEU A 921 -8.01 0.66 -4.83
CA LEU A 921 -8.85 1.77 -4.36
C LEU A 921 -9.57 2.49 -5.51
N ASP A 922 -10.80 2.95 -5.27
CA ASP A 922 -11.55 3.85 -6.17
C ASP A 922 -12.01 5.09 -5.38
N PHE A 923 -11.23 6.17 -5.44
CA PHE A 923 -11.54 7.41 -4.73
C PHE A 923 -12.73 8.18 -5.33
N CYS A 924 -13.21 7.81 -6.52
CA CYS A 924 -14.45 8.36 -7.06
C CYS A 924 -15.69 7.64 -6.50
N SER A 925 -15.62 6.33 -6.25
CA SER A 925 -16.72 5.58 -5.64
C SER A 925 -16.72 5.62 -4.10
N ASN A 926 -15.55 5.79 -3.46
CA ASN A 926 -15.46 6.10 -2.04
C ASN A 926 -14.32 7.12 -1.76
N PRO A 927 -14.60 8.43 -1.78
CA PRO A 927 -13.61 9.44 -1.42
C PRO A 927 -13.16 9.35 0.05
N GLY A 928 -13.92 8.66 0.91
CA GLY A 928 -13.58 8.45 2.32
C GLY A 928 -12.30 7.63 2.54
N LEU A 929 -11.86 6.83 1.54
CA LEU A 929 -10.66 5.98 1.63
C LEU A 929 -9.39 6.75 2.03
N ILE A 930 -9.28 8.04 1.68
CA ILE A 930 -8.16 8.92 2.07
C ILE A 930 -8.03 9.05 3.60
N CYS A 931 -9.14 8.96 4.33
CA CYS A 931 -9.20 9.11 5.78
C CYS A 931 -9.59 7.83 6.52
N SER A 932 -10.07 6.81 5.82
CA SER A 932 -10.50 5.54 6.41
C SER A 932 -9.45 4.45 6.38
N SER A 933 -8.60 4.39 5.35
CA SER A 933 -7.75 3.21 5.12
C SER A 933 -6.77 2.98 6.28
N GLU A 934 -6.83 1.78 6.87
CA GLU A 934 -5.89 1.30 7.88
C GLU A 934 -4.75 0.47 7.24
N GLU A 935 -4.94 -0.10 6.05
CA GLU A 935 -3.86 -0.74 5.27
C GLU A 935 -2.91 0.31 4.65
N ASN A 936 -3.43 1.42 4.13
CA ASN A 936 -2.68 2.43 3.37
C ASN A 936 -2.76 3.83 4.02
N LYS A 937 -2.29 3.94 5.27
CA LYS A 937 -2.44 5.16 6.11
C LYS A 937 -1.77 6.38 5.50
N GLU A 938 -0.72 6.19 4.72
CA GLU A 938 0.03 7.24 4.05
C GLU A 938 -0.76 7.99 2.97
N ILE A 939 -1.89 7.45 2.48
CA ILE A 939 -2.74 8.11 1.48
C ILE A 939 -3.21 9.50 1.96
N LYS A 940 -3.46 9.65 3.26
CA LYS A 940 -3.85 10.95 3.86
C LYS A 940 -2.77 12.02 3.65
N TRP A 941 -1.49 11.63 3.53
CA TRP A 941 -0.38 12.50 3.18
C TRP A 941 -0.22 12.65 1.67
N ILE A 942 -0.33 11.54 0.92
CA ILE A 942 -0.19 11.51 -0.54
C ILE A 942 -1.19 12.43 -1.23
N ALA A 943 -2.43 12.55 -0.74
CA ALA A 943 -3.40 13.49 -1.29
C ALA A 943 -2.87 14.95 -1.33
N GLY A 944 -2.28 15.42 -0.23
CA GLY A 944 -1.68 16.76 -0.16
C GLY A 944 -0.31 16.85 -0.85
N LEU A 945 0.52 15.80 -0.81
CA LEU A 945 1.77 15.74 -1.55
C LEU A 945 1.55 15.76 -3.07
N PHE A 946 0.49 15.12 -3.56
CA PHE A 946 0.09 15.14 -4.97
C PHE A 946 -0.29 16.56 -5.42
N TYR A 947 -1.09 17.27 -4.63
CA TYR A 947 -1.34 18.70 -4.84
C TYR A 947 -0.04 19.51 -4.82
N TRP A 948 0.87 19.24 -3.87
CA TRP A 948 2.15 19.94 -3.75
C TRP A 948 3.02 19.82 -5.01
N VAL A 949 3.21 18.61 -5.53
CA VAL A 949 4.07 18.41 -6.70
C VAL A 949 3.46 18.97 -7.98
N THR A 950 2.12 18.91 -8.11
CA THR A 950 1.40 19.37 -9.32
C THR A 950 1.08 20.87 -9.32
N SER A 951 0.98 21.52 -8.16
CA SER A 951 0.50 22.91 -8.05
C SER A 951 1.49 23.87 -7.39
N VAL A 952 2.40 23.38 -6.54
CA VAL A 952 3.37 24.21 -5.79
C VAL A 952 4.77 24.09 -6.37
N GLN A 953 5.31 22.87 -6.52
CA GLN A 953 6.63 22.67 -7.13
C GLN A 953 6.61 22.93 -8.65
N ALA A 954 5.51 22.61 -9.32
CA ALA A 954 5.28 22.89 -10.74
C ALA A 954 4.62 24.26 -11.02
N TYR A 955 4.56 25.17 -10.04
CA TYR A 955 3.95 26.49 -10.24
C TYR A 955 4.63 27.27 -11.39
N SER A 956 3.81 27.79 -12.30
CA SER A 956 4.23 28.66 -13.41
C SER A 956 3.22 29.77 -13.61
N ASN A 957 3.68 30.92 -14.11
CA ASN A 957 2.83 32.10 -14.34
C ASN A 957 3.26 32.84 -15.62
N ASP A 958 3.44 32.08 -16.70
CA ASP A 958 3.94 32.57 -17.99
C ASP A 958 3.09 33.74 -18.52
N GLY A 959 3.74 34.87 -18.83
CA GLY A 959 3.07 36.13 -19.21
C GLY A 959 2.21 36.80 -18.12
N GLY A 960 2.27 36.32 -16.87
CA GLY A 960 1.58 36.87 -15.72
C GLY A 960 2.48 37.71 -14.78
N PRO A 961 1.94 38.28 -13.69
CA PRO A 961 2.69 39.13 -12.77
C PRO A 961 3.82 38.42 -11.99
N TYR A 962 3.80 37.08 -11.91
CA TYR A 962 4.80 36.26 -11.23
C TYR A 962 5.66 35.45 -12.21
N GLU A 963 5.76 35.89 -13.46
CA GLU A 963 6.63 35.29 -14.48
C GLU A 963 8.09 35.22 -13.97
N GLY A 964 8.68 34.02 -14.04
CA GLY A 964 10.05 33.75 -13.56
C GLY A 964 10.16 33.28 -12.10
N TRP A 965 9.08 33.29 -11.31
CA TRP A 965 9.06 32.60 -10.02
C TRP A 965 9.20 31.09 -10.24
N ASN A 966 10.08 30.43 -9.48
CA ASN A 966 10.29 28.99 -9.59
C ASN A 966 10.68 28.38 -8.24
N TYR A 967 9.91 27.37 -7.80
CA TYR A 967 10.06 26.74 -6.49
C TYR A 967 11.50 26.34 -6.13
N TYR A 968 12.23 25.73 -7.08
CA TYR A 968 13.59 25.24 -6.84
C TYR A 968 14.60 26.39 -6.67
N ASN A 969 14.50 27.42 -7.51
CA ASN A 969 15.34 28.61 -7.42
C ASN A 969 15.10 29.37 -6.10
N GLU A 970 13.85 29.46 -5.66
CA GLU A 970 13.47 30.16 -4.43
C GLU A 970 13.87 29.40 -3.16
N LEU A 971 13.67 28.07 -3.14
CA LEU A 971 14.18 27.19 -2.08
C LEU A 971 15.71 27.27 -2.00
N LYS A 972 16.39 27.21 -3.15
CA LYS A 972 17.85 27.38 -3.23
C LYS A 972 18.27 28.75 -2.71
N ARG A 973 17.60 29.83 -3.10
CA ARG A 973 17.89 31.21 -2.62
C ARG A 973 17.78 31.31 -1.10
N TYR A 974 16.74 30.71 -0.51
CA TYR A 974 16.56 30.67 0.95
C TYR A 974 17.73 29.95 1.64
N VAL A 975 18.13 28.77 1.14
CA VAL A 975 19.23 27.99 1.72
C VAL A 975 20.59 28.67 1.52
N ASP A 976 20.89 29.14 0.30
CA ASP A 976 22.14 29.85 -0.02
C ASP A 976 22.29 31.17 0.77
N SER A 977 21.18 31.80 1.21
CA SER A 977 21.19 32.98 2.10
C SER A 977 21.63 32.67 3.56
N GLY A 978 21.70 31.38 3.90
CA GLY A 978 21.89 30.89 5.27
C GLY A 978 20.59 30.82 6.07
N LEU A 979 19.50 30.35 5.44
CA LEU A 979 18.17 30.13 6.04
C LEU A 979 17.54 31.40 6.65
N LYS A 980 17.68 32.55 5.98
CA LYS A 980 17.25 33.87 6.51
C LYS A 980 15.91 34.34 5.97
N GLY A 981 15.08 34.87 6.87
CA GLY A 981 13.82 35.52 6.52
C GLY A 981 12.68 34.55 6.17
N THR A 982 11.57 35.09 5.67
CA THR A 982 10.31 34.35 5.48
C THR A 982 9.80 34.30 4.03
N GLU A 983 10.43 35.04 3.11
CA GLU A 983 9.95 35.22 1.73
C GLU A 983 9.55 33.90 1.03
N PHE A 984 10.44 32.89 1.05
CA PHE A 984 10.16 31.57 0.47
C PHE A 984 8.91 30.88 1.06
N ILE A 985 8.71 30.95 2.39
CA ILE A 985 7.53 30.32 3.02
C ILE A 985 6.27 31.17 2.84
N ASP A 986 6.40 32.49 2.75
CA ASP A 986 5.29 33.41 2.49
C ASP A 986 4.74 33.20 1.06
N ASP A 987 5.63 33.10 0.06
CA ASP A 987 5.30 32.76 -1.33
C ASP A 987 4.59 31.41 -1.43
N VAL A 988 5.18 30.37 -0.84
CA VAL A 988 4.62 29.01 -0.83
C VAL A 988 3.26 28.97 -0.12
N SER A 989 3.09 29.70 0.99
CA SER A 989 1.81 29.85 1.69
C SER A 989 0.77 30.58 0.83
N GLY A 990 1.20 31.55 0.02
CA GLY A 990 0.42 32.23 -1.01
C GLY A 990 -0.10 31.26 -2.06
N ILE A 991 0.76 30.40 -2.63
CA ILE A 991 0.35 29.44 -3.65
C ILE A 991 -0.71 28.48 -3.09
N VAL A 992 -0.47 27.91 -1.90
CA VAL A 992 -1.39 26.95 -1.27
C VAL A 992 -2.73 27.58 -0.88
N ASN A 993 -2.73 28.77 -0.26
CA ASN A 993 -3.96 29.37 0.27
C ASN A 993 -4.72 30.24 -0.76
N ARG A 994 -4.03 30.76 -1.78
CA ARG A 994 -4.55 31.83 -2.66
C ARG A 994 -4.20 31.68 -4.14
N GLY A 995 -3.32 30.76 -4.52
CA GLY A 995 -2.95 30.47 -5.91
C GLY A 995 -1.88 31.38 -6.52
N CYS A 996 -1.13 32.15 -5.72
CA CYS A 996 -0.01 32.96 -6.21
C CYS A 996 1.10 33.14 -5.16
N PRO A 997 2.37 33.32 -5.55
CA PRO A 997 3.47 33.56 -4.61
C PRO A 997 3.46 35.00 -4.08
N ASP A 998 2.47 35.32 -3.25
CA ASP A 998 2.41 36.55 -2.45
C ASP A 998 1.56 36.31 -1.18
N SER A 999 1.95 36.99 -0.11
CA SER A 999 1.13 37.24 1.08
C SER A 999 -0.31 37.76 0.81
N SER A 1000 -0.55 38.39 -0.35
CA SER A 1000 -1.86 38.90 -0.75
C SER A 1000 -2.11 38.85 -2.27
N CYS A 1001 -2.74 37.77 -2.74
CA CYS A 1001 -3.19 37.64 -4.12
C CYS A 1001 -4.48 38.44 -4.42
N SER A 1002 -4.88 38.47 -5.70
CA SER A 1002 -6.18 39.01 -6.15
C SER A 1002 -7.39 38.27 -5.55
N THR A 1003 -7.19 37.03 -5.09
CA THR A 1003 -8.14 36.18 -4.37
C THR A 1003 -8.20 36.49 -2.86
N GLY A 1004 -7.35 37.38 -2.34
CA GLY A 1004 -7.33 37.85 -0.95
C GLY A 1004 -5.99 37.61 -0.23
N ALA A 1005 -5.91 38.10 1.01
CA ALA A 1005 -4.74 37.93 1.88
C ALA A 1005 -4.64 36.51 2.45
N VAL A 1006 -3.44 35.96 2.51
CA VAL A 1006 -3.18 34.61 3.03
C VAL A 1006 -3.65 34.47 4.48
N HIS A 1007 -4.38 33.40 4.77
CA HIS A 1007 -4.88 33.10 6.11
C HIS A 1007 -3.78 32.54 7.02
N ASN A 1008 -3.61 33.12 8.20
CA ASN A 1008 -2.67 32.69 9.25
C ASN A 1008 -1.21 32.57 8.78
N VAL A 1009 -0.72 33.61 8.08
CA VAL A 1009 0.68 33.71 7.62
C VAL A 1009 1.65 33.51 8.78
N LYS A 1010 1.41 34.14 9.92
CA LYS A 1010 2.35 34.12 11.05
C LYS A 1010 2.49 32.71 11.63
N GLU A 1011 1.38 32.00 11.76
CA GLU A 1011 1.35 30.61 12.22
C GLU A 1011 2.07 29.68 11.23
N ARG A 1012 1.93 29.89 9.92
CA ARG A 1012 2.70 29.13 8.89
C ARG A 1012 4.20 29.39 8.98
N GLN A 1013 4.62 30.64 9.16
CA GLN A 1013 6.03 31.00 9.39
C GLN A 1013 6.58 30.33 10.66
N ASP A 1014 5.83 30.35 11.76
CA ASP A 1014 6.24 29.74 13.03
C ASP A 1014 6.29 28.21 12.94
N ASN A 1015 5.34 27.57 12.24
CA ASN A 1015 5.38 26.14 11.96
C ASN A 1015 6.60 25.76 11.09
N PHE A 1016 6.90 26.53 10.04
CA PHE A 1016 8.07 26.30 9.18
C PHE A 1016 9.37 26.38 9.97
N LYS A 1017 9.53 27.43 10.78
CA LYS A 1017 10.67 27.57 11.69
C LYS A 1017 10.78 26.38 12.66
N LEU A 1018 9.67 25.99 13.28
CA LEU A 1018 9.63 24.86 14.22
C LEU A 1018 10.10 23.56 13.57
N VAL A 1019 9.59 23.22 12.38
CA VAL A 1019 9.98 21.99 11.68
C VAL A 1019 11.45 22.02 11.25
N LEU A 1020 11.96 23.15 10.76
CA LEU A 1020 13.40 23.30 10.47
C LEU A 1020 14.26 23.04 11.71
N GLU A 1021 13.89 23.59 12.86
CA GLU A 1021 14.58 23.35 14.14
C GLU A 1021 14.49 21.88 14.58
N LYS A 1022 13.33 21.22 14.44
CA LYS A 1022 13.19 19.79 14.78
C LYS A 1022 13.96 18.85 13.84
N LEU A 1023 14.17 19.26 12.59
CA LEU A 1023 15.04 18.58 11.63
C LEU A 1023 16.53 18.95 11.80
N GLY A 1024 16.90 19.70 12.84
CA GLY A 1024 18.28 20.02 13.19
C GLY A 1024 18.92 21.15 12.37
N LEU A 1025 18.11 22.00 11.73
CA LEU A 1025 18.56 23.22 11.06
C LEU A 1025 18.43 24.45 11.99
N ASN A 1026 19.06 25.56 11.63
CA ASN A 1026 19.12 26.78 12.46
C ASN A 1026 18.61 28.02 11.68
N PRO A 1027 17.30 28.13 11.41
CA PRO A 1027 16.71 29.26 10.66
C PRO A 1027 16.87 30.61 11.39
N GLN A 1028 17.13 31.68 10.63
CA GLN A 1028 17.55 33.00 11.12
C GLN A 1028 16.52 34.12 10.85
#